data_AF-A0A947T4N1-F1
#
_entry.id   AF-A0A947T4N1-F1
#
_cell.length_a   1.000
_cell.length_b   1.000
_cell.length_c   1.000
_cell.angle_alpha   90.00
_cell.angle_beta   90.00
_cell.angle_gamma   90.00
#
_symmetry.space_group_name_H-M   'P 1'
#
loop_
_entity.id
_entity.type
_entity.pdbx_description
1 polymer ?
#
loop_
_entity_poly.entity_id
_entity_poly.type
_entity_poly.pdbx_seq_one_letter_code
_entity_poly.pdbx_strand_id
1 'polypeptide(L)'
;VFGSHTGRRIVVATNVAETSLTVPGIRYVVDAGTARISRYSRRTKVQRLPIEPISQASAEQRAGRCGRLGPGICIRLYDRDDLEHRPPFTDPEILRTNLASVILQMAAMDLGDVEAFPFLDPPDHRAIRDGVDLLHELGAIDPERHGTAGWITPLGRSLSRLPLDPRLGRMVLAADGNGCLSEMLVIAAALTIPDPRERPEGKEAQAAQSHARFRDEQSDFLSWLRLWEYIRGERRERTSGQFRKMCTGEYLNYRRLREWQDLHGQLRDIADDLGLHPNRKPADPDLIHRSLLTGLLSHLGRKDPDGYEYRGARGARFSIAPGSTLFKKAPEWVMAADLVETTRTWARGIAGVPPEWIEEIGAHLISRSYSDPWWEQDREAAVAAETATIYGIPLATERTVQIARIDPEAARDLFIRHALIAGEWETHHPFAAHNAAAIAEVMDMEVRERRADLLVDDDTLAAWFDRRIPPEVATVRAFDAWWKEAGRGDPHLLDLGPDDLIDRGAAAPDPEAFPEVWRHGDLAFTLDYEFDPASPTDGLTVDLPIADLPRTDPAVFEWNVPGRRAELIEAMIRSLPKAIRRRFVPIADTVAAVQAGMRPGEETLIQGLRRQLGRLGEIAIPPDAFDRTALPAHLRTRFRVVGESGEVMSEGEDLAALKDQLAADARRTIAAQRHPLERQGLTAWTIGDLPESVEVGEGAHRATAFPALVDDGDSVSVRLMPTAAEQEAAMRPGACRLLLLTLPSPERILRPLVDRNTRETIRSGPYQDAAEWIDDCLMAAAAAIVDRLGCPPADEAGFERLRSLARDELADLATAVGEQSLALLRSVEEVEWLLDPVADRFPDAVDDVVAQVNRLVYPGFLMGVGVGRVADVARYLQAVARRLEALPGNPGRDADHMARVHRLEAEYDRLAALLPASPESIAIAWMLEELRVSLFAQAIGTRGKVSEPRILRALAALEE
;
A
#
# COMPACT_ATOMS: atom_id res chain seq x y z
N VAL A 1 -53.94 -59.13 -26.46
CA VAL A 1 -54.25 -59.67 -25.11
C VAL A 1 -55.66 -60.24 -25.07
N PHE A 2 -56.72 -59.53 -25.48
CA PHE A 2 -58.11 -60.02 -25.36
C PHE A 2 -58.72 -60.69 -26.61
N GLY A 3 -57.91 -60.93 -27.65
CA GLY A 3 -58.37 -61.64 -28.85
C GLY A 3 -58.31 -63.16 -28.71
N SER A 4 -59.02 -63.87 -29.58
CA SER A 4 -58.89 -65.33 -29.72
C SER A 4 -57.55 -65.71 -30.34
N HIS A 5 -56.90 -66.73 -29.78
CA HIS A 5 -55.59 -67.22 -30.23
C HIS A 5 -55.59 -68.75 -30.31
N THR A 6 -54.93 -69.34 -31.32
CA THR A 6 -54.95 -70.79 -31.62
C THR A 6 -53.73 -71.56 -31.08
N GLY A 7 -52.99 -71.02 -30.10
CA GLY A 7 -51.79 -71.65 -29.54
C GLY A 7 -51.50 -71.26 -28.09
N ARG A 8 -50.38 -71.75 -27.52
CA ARG A 8 -49.95 -71.36 -26.17
C ARG A 8 -49.65 -69.87 -26.13
N ARG A 9 -50.21 -69.19 -25.14
CA ARG A 9 -50.08 -67.76 -24.96
C ARG A 9 -49.21 -67.47 -23.73
N ILE A 10 -48.12 -66.74 -23.96
CA ILE A 10 -47.27 -66.22 -22.89
C ILE A 10 -47.56 -64.72 -22.75
N VAL A 11 -47.87 -64.29 -21.53
CA VAL A 11 -48.14 -62.88 -21.22
C VAL A 11 -47.08 -62.42 -20.24
N VAL A 12 -46.26 -61.46 -20.67
CA VAL A 12 -45.32 -60.76 -19.80
C VAL A 12 -46.03 -59.51 -19.28
N ALA A 13 -46.22 -59.42 -17.97
CA ALA A 13 -46.99 -58.35 -17.33
C ALA A 13 -46.32 -57.87 -16.04
N THR A 14 -46.62 -56.64 -15.65
CA THR A 14 -46.29 -56.10 -14.33
C THR A 14 -47.35 -56.52 -13.30
N ASN A 15 -47.25 -55.98 -12.08
CA ASN A 15 -48.27 -56.10 -11.03
C ASN A 15 -49.67 -55.58 -11.43
N VAL A 16 -49.85 -54.96 -12.60
CA VAL A 16 -51.19 -54.68 -13.16
C VAL A 16 -52.02 -55.96 -13.33
N ALA A 17 -51.39 -57.09 -13.67
CA ALA A 17 -52.07 -58.38 -13.75
C ALA A 17 -52.35 -59.01 -12.37
N GLU A 18 -51.72 -58.51 -11.31
CA GLU A 18 -51.90 -58.97 -9.93
C GLU A 18 -53.22 -58.46 -9.35
N THR A 19 -53.70 -57.26 -9.71
CA THR A 19 -54.92 -56.69 -9.11
C THR A 19 -55.88 -56.13 -10.16
N SER A 20 -55.41 -55.16 -10.93
CA SER A 20 -56.23 -54.24 -11.73
C SER A 20 -56.80 -54.86 -13.00
N LEU A 21 -56.19 -55.92 -13.53
CA LEU A 21 -56.62 -56.57 -14.76
C LEU A 21 -56.72 -58.07 -14.62
N THR A 22 -57.86 -58.61 -15.03
CA THR A 22 -58.06 -60.06 -15.17
C THR A 22 -57.71 -60.50 -16.58
N VAL A 23 -56.61 -61.24 -16.73
CA VAL A 23 -56.28 -61.87 -18.00
C VAL A 23 -57.01 -63.21 -18.10
N PRO A 24 -57.90 -63.42 -19.09
CA PRO A 24 -58.61 -64.68 -19.24
C PRO A 24 -57.68 -65.78 -19.75
N GLY A 25 -57.97 -67.02 -19.36
CA GLY A 25 -57.28 -68.22 -19.88
C GLY A 25 -55.92 -68.54 -19.24
N ILE A 26 -55.60 -67.94 -18.09
CA ILE A 26 -54.33 -68.19 -17.40
C ILE A 26 -54.44 -69.42 -16.49
N ARG A 27 -53.62 -70.45 -16.77
CA ARG A 27 -53.44 -71.64 -15.91
C ARG A 27 -52.02 -71.79 -15.34
N TYR A 28 -51.08 -70.99 -15.82
CA TYR A 28 -49.70 -71.03 -15.39
C TYR A 28 -49.24 -69.61 -15.08
N VAL A 29 -48.63 -69.40 -13.92
CA VAL A 29 -48.01 -68.14 -13.53
C VAL A 29 -46.54 -68.42 -13.26
N VAL A 30 -45.65 -67.62 -13.84
CA VAL A 30 -44.24 -67.59 -13.46
C VAL A 30 -44.02 -66.29 -12.71
N ASP A 31 -43.72 -66.40 -11.42
CA ASP A 31 -43.54 -65.25 -10.53
C ASP A 31 -42.05 -64.98 -10.31
N ALA A 32 -41.61 -63.81 -10.78
CA ALA A 32 -40.24 -63.33 -10.58
C ALA A 32 -39.92 -62.97 -9.12
N GLY A 33 -40.94 -62.85 -8.25
CA GLY A 33 -40.74 -62.59 -6.82
C GLY A 33 -40.34 -61.16 -6.47
N THR A 34 -40.24 -60.28 -7.46
CA THR A 34 -39.92 -58.87 -7.25
C THR A 34 -40.99 -57.98 -7.86
N ALA A 35 -41.05 -56.74 -7.37
CA ALA A 35 -41.85 -55.68 -7.94
C ALA A 35 -41.04 -54.38 -7.91
N ARG A 36 -41.35 -53.49 -8.84
CA ARG A 36 -40.82 -52.13 -8.79
C ARG A 36 -41.79 -51.29 -7.96
N ILE A 37 -41.37 -50.85 -6.78
CA ILE A 37 -42.22 -50.13 -5.82
C ILE A 37 -41.76 -48.68 -5.75
N SER A 38 -42.70 -47.74 -5.77
CA SER A 38 -42.37 -46.33 -5.59
C SER A 38 -42.12 -46.04 -4.11
N ARG A 39 -40.93 -45.48 -3.81
CA ARG A 39 -40.45 -45.15 -2.47
C ARG A 39 -39.93 -43.71 -2.44
N TYR A 40 -40.43 -42.89 -1.53
CA TYR A 40 -39.88 -41.57 -1.27
C TYR A 40 -38.65 -41.65 -0.36
N SER A 41 -37.50 -41.15 -0.83
CA SER A 41 -36.29 -41.05 -0.01
C SER A 41 -36.33 -39.77 0.80
N ARG A 42 -36.52 -39.90 2.12
CA ARG A 42 -36.55 -38.76 3.06
C ARG A 42 -35.25 -37.97 3.10
N ARG A 43 -34.10 -38.65 2.94
CA ARG A 43 -32.77 -38.00 3.02
C ARG A 43 -32.52 -37.11 1.81
N THR A 44 -32.83 -37.59 0.61
CA THR A 44 -32.58 -36.83 -0.62
C THR A 44 -33.81 -36.09 -1.13
N LYS A 45 -34.98 -36.28 -0.50
CA LYS A 45 -36.29 -35.77 -0.92
C LYS A 45 -36.69 -36.21 -2.33
N VAL A 46 -36.16 -37.34 -2.79
CA VAL A 46 -36.32 -37.88 -4.14
C VAL A 46 -37.22 -39.11 -4.15
N GLN A 47 -38.12 -39.19 -5.12
CA GLN A 47 -38.87 -40.41 -5.42
C GLN A 47 -37.98 -41.42 -6.15
N ARG A 48 -37.82 -42.61 -5.57
CA ARG A 48 -37.07 -43.73 -6.12
C ARG A 48 -38.03 -44.82 -6.61
N LEU A 49 -37.58 -45.63 -7.55
CA LEU A 49 -38.33 -46.75 -8.10
C LEU A 49 -37.52 -48.07 -7.96
N PRO A 50 -37.11 -48.46 -6.73
CA PRO A 50 -36.31 -49.67 -6.51
C PRO A 50 -37.07 -50.94 -6.93
N ILE A 51 -36.31 -51.96 -7.30
CA ILE A 51 -36.81 -53.32 -7.49
C ILE A 51 -36.59 -54.05 -6.17
N GLU A 52 -37.68 -54.47 -5.53
CA GLU A 52 -37.67 -55.07 -4.21
C GLU A 52 -38.42 -56.42 -4.23
N PRO A 53 -38.12 -57.34 -3.29
CA PRO A 53 -38.93 -58.53 -3.08
C PRO A 53 -40.40 -58.18 -2.77
N ILE A 54 -41.34 -58.94 -3.33
CA ILE A 54 -42.78 -58.79 -3.02
C ILE A 54 -43.13 -59.37 -1.66
N SER A 55 -44.20 -58.86 -1.03
CA SER A 55 -44.77 -59.41 0.21
C SER A 55 -45.38 -60.80 0.00
N GLN A 56 -45.60 -61.52 1.11
CA GLN A 56 -46.27 -62.81 1.09
C GLN A 56 -47.67 -62.71 0.47
N ALA A 57 -48.46 -61.70 0.86
CA ALA A 57 -49.78 -61.45 0.31
C ALA A 57 -49.76 -61.21 -1.22
N SER A 58 -48.79 -60.46 -1.74
CA SER A 58 -48.63 -60.28 -3.19
C SER A 58 -48.26 -61.59 -3.90
N ALA A 59 -47.35 -62.39 -3.33
CA ALA A 59 -46.98 -63.70 -3.88
C ALA A 59 -48.17 -64.67 -3.93
N GLU A 60 -49.06 -64.61 -2.93
CA GLU A 60 -50.31 -65.37 -2.90
C GLU A 60 -51.32 -64.85 -3.93
N GLN A 61 -51.48 -63.54 -4.06
CA GLN A 61 -52.37 -62.95 -5.08
C GLN A 61 -51.94 -63.31 -6.50
N ARG A 62 -50.62 -63.31 -6.77
CA ARG A 62 -50.04 -63.75 -8.06
C ARG A 62 -50.31 -65.22 -8.31
N ALA A 63 -50.09 -66.09 -7.33
CA ALA A 63 -50.43 -67.51 -7.43
C ALA A 63 -51.94 -67.72 -7.67
N GLY A 64 -52.81 -66.93 -7.03
CA GLY A 64 -54.25 -66.97 -7.24
C GLY A 64 -54.68 -66.68 -8.69
N ARG A 65 -53.84 -66.04 -9.51
CA ARG A 65 -54.18 -65.73 -10.91
C ARG A 65 -54.26 -66.97 -11.81
N CYS A 66 -53.53 -68.05 -11.51
CA CYS A 66 -53.65 -69.29 -12.26
C CYS A 66 -54.82 -70.18 -11.83
N GLY A 67 -55.49 -69.89 -10.70
CA GLY A 67 -56.57 -70.70 -10.14
C GLY A 67 -57.99 -70.32 -10.58
N ARG A 68 -58.16 -69.32 -11.46
CA ARG A 68 -59.47 -68.70 -11.74
C ARG A 68 -60.42 -69.53 -12.61
N LEU A 69 -59.89 -70.40 -13.47
CA LEU A 69 -60.68 -71.23 -14.39
C LEU A 69 -60.67 -72.72 -14.01
N GLY A 70 -59.96 -73.07 -12.94
CA GLY A 70 -59.67 -74.44 -12.53
C GLY A 70 -58.25 -74.55 -11.95
N PRO A 71 -57.79 -75.78 -11.65
CA PRO A 71 -56.45 -75.99 -11.10
C PRO A 71 -55.37 -75.41 -12.03
N GLY A 72 -54.45 -74.64 -11.44
CA GLY A 72 -53.33 -74.00 -12.13
C GLY A 72 -52.02 -74.18 -11.35
N ILE A 73 -50.90 -73.86 -12.00
CA ILE A 73 -49.55 -74.01 -11.44
C ILE A 73 -48.89 -72.63 -11.37
N CYS A 74 -48.41 -72.26 -10.18
CA CYS A 74 -47.56 -71.10 -9.98
C CYS A 74 -46.11 -71.56 -9.74
N ILE A 75 -45.19 -71.10 -10.60
CA ILE A 75 -43.76 -71.34 -10.50
C ILE A 75 -43.13 -70.08 -9.93
N ARG A 76 -42.56 -70.16 -8.73
CA ARG A 76 -41.84 -69.06 -8.08
C ARG A 76 -40.35 -69.18 -8.39
N LEU A 77 -39.72 -68.10 -8.84
CA LEU A 77 -38.30 -68.06 -9.20
C LEU A 77 -37.39 -67.68 -8.01
N TYR A 78 -37.79 -68.06 -6.80
CA TYR A 78 -37.14 -67.72 -5.54
C TYR A 78 -37.40 -68.84 -4.52
N ASP A 79 -36.50 -68.96 -3.53
CA ASP A 79 -36.55 -70.02 -2.53
C ASP A 79 -37.75 -69.87 -1.59
N ARG A 80 -38.20 -71.01 -1.07
CA ARG A 80 -39.31 -71.05 -0.10
C ARG A 80 -38.93 -70.34 1.20
N ASP A 81 -37.73 -70.58 1.70
CA ASP A 81 -37.23 -69.97 2.93
C ASP A 81 -37.17 -68.45 2.79
N ASP A 82 -36.77 -67.92 1.62
CA ASP A 82 -36.80 -66.49 1.34
C ASP A 82 -38.23 -65.95 1.43
N LEU A 83 -39.22 -66.60 0.80
CA LEU A 83 -40.64 -66.18 0.89
C LEU A 83 -41.16 -66.14 2.34
N GLU A 84 -40.86 -67.17 3.13
CA GLU A 84 -41.33 -67.29 4.51
C GLU A 84 -40.78 -66.17 5.42
N HIS A 85 -39.63 -65.60 5.09
CA HIS A 85 -39.02 -64.47 5.80
C HIS A 85 -39.43 -63.09 5.27
N ARG A 86 -40.22 -62.99 4.18
CA ARG A 86 -40.66 -61.69 3.65
C ARG A 86 -41.78 -61.07 4.50
N PRO A 87 -41.97 -59.75 4.45
CA PRO A 87 -43.10 -59.10 5.12
C PRO A 87 -44.45 -59.70 4.69
N PRO A 88 -45.41 -59.87 5.61
CA PRO A 88 -46.72 -60.43 5.29
C PRO A 88 -47.50 -59.55 4.31
N PHE A 89 -47.40 -58.23 4.48
CA PHE A 89 -48.09 -57.23 3.66
C PHE A 89 -47.09 -56.24 3.06
N THR A 90 -47.49 -55.63 1.95
CA THR A 90 -46.75 -54.52 1.34
C THR A 90 -47.07 -53.24 2.11
N ASP A 91 -46.05 -52.39 2.37
CA ASP A 91 -46.27 -51.13 3.09
C ASP A 91 -47.34 -50.24 2.42
N PRO A 92 -48.27 -49.68 3.22
CA PRO A 92 -49.26 -48.71 2.76
C PRO A 92 -48.62 -47.53 2.04
N GLU A 93 -49.34 -46.95 1.07
CA GLU A 93 -48.83 -45.84 0.26
C GLU A 93 -48.47 -44.60 1.09
N ILE A 94 -49.28 -44.29 2.12
CA ILE A 94 -49.06 -43.16 3.03
C ILE A 94 -47.70 -43.21 3.76
N LEU A 95 -47.12 -44.40 3.95
CA LEU A 95 -45.82 -44.56 4.60
C LEU A 95 -44.63 -44.43 3.63
N ARG A 96 -44.89 -44.31 2.32
CA ARG A 96 -43.85 -44.39 1.28
C ARG A 96 -43.94 -43.29 0.21
N THR A 97 -44.84 -42.33 0.34
CA THR A 97 -44.99 -41.19 -0.58
C THR A 97 -44.81 -39.84 0.12
N ASN A 98 -44.71 -38.77 -0.66
CA ASN A 98 -44.70 -37.40 -0.13
C ASN A 98 -46.12 -37.01 0.31
N LEU A 99 -46.23 -36.43 1.51
CA LEU A 99 -47.51 -36.09 2.14
C LEU A 99 -47.99 -34.66 1.86
N ALA A 100 -47.21 -33.82 1.16
CA ALA A 100 -47.56 -32.41 0.95
C ALA A 100 -48.97 -32.21 0.36
N SER A 101 -49.38 -33.00 -0.63
CA SER A 101 -50.74 -32.91 -1.19
C SER A 101 -51.81 -33.27 -0.16
N VAL A 102 -51.58 -34.30 0.65
CA VAL A 102 -52.52 -34.74 1.70
C VAL A 102 -52.63 -33.67 2.78
N ILE A 103 -51.51 -33.15 3.26
CA ILE A 103 -51.44 -32.11 4.28
C ILE A 103 -52.12 -30.83 3.78
N LEU A 104 -51.91 -30.45 2.51
CA LEU A 104 -52.57 -29.28 1.93
C LEU A 104 -54.09 -29.43 1.90
N GLN A 105 -54.60 -30.61 1.54
CA GLN A 105 -56.04 -30.90 1.58
C GLN A 105 -56.58 -30.87 3.00
N MET A 106 -55.86 -31.46 3.97
CA MET A 106 -56.23 -31.43 5.38
C MET A 106 -56.30 -30.00 5.92
N ALA A 107 -55.32 -29.16 5.59
CA ALA A 107 -55.29 -27.76 5.98
C ALA A 107 -56.43 -26.96 5.29
N ALA A 108 -56.75 -27.26 4.04
CA ALA A 108 -57.86 -26.62 3.32
C ALA A 108 -59.24 -27.00 3.90
N MET A 109 -59.37 -28.20 4.45
CA MET A 109 -60.58 -28.72 5.12
C MET A 109 -60.63 -28.43 6.62
N ASP A 110 -59.62 -27.75 7.18
CA ASP A 110 -59.50 -27.41 8.61
C ASP A 110 -59.58 -28.63 9.54
N LEU A 111 -58.85 -29.71 9.19
CA LEU A 111 -58.84 -30.97 9.95
C LEU A 111 -57.89 -30.98 11.16
N GLY A 112 -57.33 -29.82 11.53
CA GLY A 112 -56.42 -29.67 12.68
C GLY A 112 -55.01 -30.20 12.43
N ASP A 113 -54.33 -30.59 13.52
CA ASP A 113 -52.98 -31.14 13.47
C ASP A 113 -52.95 -32.51 12.78
N VAL A 114 -52.03 -32.66 11.83
CA VAL A 114 -51.83 -33.90 11.05
C VAL A 114 -51.42 -35.05 11.96
N GLU A 115 -50.63 -34.80 12.99
CA GLU A 115 -50.17 -35.83 13.93
C GLU A 115 -51.31 -36.38 14.80
N ALA A 116 -52.33 -35.56 15.06
CA ALA A 116 -53.51 -35.94 15.82
C ALA A 116 -54.59 -36.63 14.97
N PHE A 117 -54.44 -36.65 13.64
CA PHE A 117 -55.44 -37.23 12.75
C PHE A 117 -55.43 -38.77 12.83
N PRO A 118 -56.60 -39.43 12.94
CA PRO A 118 -56.69 -40.88 13.20
C PRO A 118 -56.49 -41.72 11.91
N PHE A 119 -55.27 -41.75 11.38
CA PHE A 119 -54.89 -42.62 10.26
C PHE A 119 -54.94 -44.12 10.65
N LEU A 120 -55.30 -44.99 9.70
CA LEU A 120 -55.22 -46.45 9.89
C LEU A 120 -53.76 -46.89 10.13
N ASP A 121 -52.86 -46.38 9.29
CA ASP A 121 -51.41 -46.53 9.41
C ASP A 121 -50.80 -45.12 9.43
N PRO A 122 -50.49 -44.56 10.62
CA PRO A 122 -50.04 -43.18 10.73
C PRO A 122 -48.66 -42.97 10.10
N PRO A 123 -48.47 -41.90 9.33
CA PRO A 123 -47.16 -41.56 8.80
C PRO A 123 -46.20 -41.18 9.92
N ASP A 124 -44.91 -41.42 9.70
CA ASP A 124 -43.84 -40.98 10.59
C ASP A 124 -43.82 -39.44 10.68
N HIS A 125 -43.63 -38.89 11.90
CA HIS A 125 -43.44 -37.46 12.17
C HIS A 125 -42.49 -36.76 11.18
N ARG A 126 -41.41 -37.44 10.78
CA ARG A 126 -40.45 -36.90 9.80
C ARG A 126 -41.07 -36.70 8.41
N ALA A 127 -41.95 -37.61 7.97
CA ALA A 127 -42.65 -37.49 6.69
C ALA A 127 -43.68 -36.36 6.71
N ILE A 128 -44.34 -36.14 7.85
CA ILE A 128 -45.24 -35.00 8.07
C ILE A 128 -44.45 -33.70 7.96
N ARG A 129 -43.36 -33.57 8.72
CA ARG A 129 -42.47 -32.40 8.69
C ARG A 129 -41.98 -32.10 7.27
N ASP A 130 -41.54 -33.10 6.52
CA ASP A 130 -41.09 -32.93 5.13
C ASP A 130 -42.18 -32.34 4.22
N GLY A 131 -43.42 -32.77 4.40
CA GLY A 131 -44.57 -32.22 3.67
C GLY A 131 -44.90 -30.79 4.09
N VAL A 132 -44.83 -30.48 5.39
CA VAL A 132 -44.98 -29.12 5.92
C VAL A 132 -43.88 -28.19 5.37
N ASP A 133 -42.61 -28.62 5.42
CA ASP A 133 -41.49 -27.85 4.89
C ASP A 133 -41.66 -27.53 3.40
N LEU A 134 -42.18 -28.49 2.61
CA LEU A 134 -42.50 -28.25 1.21
C LEU A 134 -43.65 -27.25 1.05
N LEU A 135 -44.72 -27.35 1.83
CA LEU A 135 -45.82 -26.38 1.71
C LEU A 135 -45.39 -24.97 2.16
N HIS A 136 -44.51 -24.86 3.14
CA HIS A 136 -43.88 -23.59 3.53
C HIS A 136 -42.97 -23.05 2.41
N GLU A 137 -42.16 -23.91 1.78
CA GLU A 137 -41.36 -23.57 0.59
C GLU A 137 -42.22 -22.92 -0.50
N LEU A 138 -43.39 -23.51 -0.77
CA LEU A 138 -44.33 -23.02 -1.79
C LEU A 138 -45.12 -21.78 -1.36
N GLY A 139 -45.01 -21.35 -0.10
CA GLY A 139 -45.82 -20.28 0.49
C GLY A 139 -47.30 -20.66 0.69
N ALA A 140 -47.61 -21.95 0.70
CA ALA A 140 -48.98 -22.47 0.82
C ALA A 140 -49.47 -22.48 2.28
N ILE A 141 -48.56 -22.47 3.24
CA ILE A 141 -48.87 -22.50 4.67
C ILE A 141 -47.95 -21.58 5.47
N ASP A 142 -48.44 -21.19 6.65
CA ASP A 142 -47.66 -20.53 7.71
C ASP A 142 -47.33 -21.56 8.81
N PRO A 143 -46.07 -22.02 8.92
CA PRO A 143 -45.69 -23.04 9.89
C PRO A 143 -45.86 -22.58 11.36
N GLU A 144 -45.85 -21.28 11.66
CA GLU A 144 -46.07 -20.78 13.03
C GLU A 144 -47.51 -21.00 13.51
N ARG A 145 -48.44 -21.20 12.57
CA ARG A 145 -49.87 -21.39 12.81
C ARG A 145 -50.33 -22.84 12.60
N HIS A 146 -49.39 -23.79 12.60
CA HIS A 146 -49.65 -25.21 12.34
C HIS A 146 -50.84 -25.76 13.17
N GLY A 147 -51.73 -26.50 12.52
CA GLY A 147 -52.91 -27.10 13.15
C GLY A 147 -54.06 -26.14 13.46
N THR A 148 -53.99 -24.87 13.06
CA THR A 148 -55.07 -23.88 13.23
C THR A 148 -55.75 -23.54 11.89
N ALA A 149 -56.95 -22.94 11.93
CA ALA A 149 -57.63 -22.44 10.74
C ALA A 149 -56.83 -21.35 9.97
N GLY A 150 -55.87 -20.70 10.65
CA GLY A 150 -54.97 -19.70 10.08
C GLY A 150 -53.71 -20.29 9.43
N TRP A 151 -53.57 -21.62 9.44
CA TRP A 151 -52.40 -22.33 8.90
C TRP A 151 -52.28 -22.19 7.38
N ILE A 152 -53.38 -22.28 6.63
CA ILE A 152 -53.36 -22.22 5.16
C ILE A 152 -53.42 -20.78 4.64
N THR A 153 -52.48 -20.41 3.77
CA THR A 153 -52.41 -19.07 3.18
C THR A 153 -53.46 -18.89 2.07
N PRO A 154 -53.77 -17.65 1.61
CA PRO A 154 -54.61 -17.43 0.44
C PRO A 154 -54.07 -18.18 -0.80
N LEU A 155 -52.75 -18.20 -0.98
CA LEU A 155 -52.08 -18.96 -2.03
C LEU A 155 -52.31 -20.47 -1.86
N GLY A 156 -52.14 -21.00 -0.64
CA GLY A 156 -52.40 -22.40 -0.34
C GLY A 156 -53.84 -22.83 -0.61
N ARG A 157 -54.81 -21.96 -0.30
CA ARG A 157 -56.23 -22.22 -0.62
C ARG A 157 -56.45 -22.35 -2.12
N SER A 158 -55.88 -21.45 -2.93
CA SER A 158 -55.94 -21.56 -4.40
C SER A 158 -55.24 -22.84 -4.88
N LEU A 159 -54.08 -23.17 -4.30
CA LEU A 159 -53.31 -24.36 -4.66
C LEU A 159 -54.08 -25.66 -4.37
N SER A 160 -54.80 -25.74 -3.25
CA SER A 160 -55.59 -26.92 -2.86
C SER A 160 -56.71 -27.28 -3.85
N ARG A 161 -57.13 -26.34 -4.71
CA ARG A 161 -58.18 -26.57 -5.72
C ARG A 161 -57.64 -27.18 -7.01
N LEU A 162 -56.33 -27.18 -7.22
CA LEU A 162 -55.68 -27.75 -8.40
C LEU A 162 -55.43 -29.25 -8.16
N PRO A 163 -55.86 -30.16 -9.05
CA PRO A 163 -55.59 -31.60 -8.96
C PRO A 163 -54.18 -31.92 -9.49
N LEU A 164 -53.18 -31.21 -8.96
CA LEU A 164 -51.77 -31.32 -9.33
C LEU A 164 -50.92 -31.58 -8.10
N ASP A 165 -49.69 -32.05 -8.33
CA ASP A 165 -48.66 -31.95 -7.31
C ASP A 165 -48.51 -30.47 -6.87
N PRO A 166 -48.40 -30.18 -5.56
CA PRO A 166 -48.30 -28.81 -5.05
C PRO A 166 -47.22 -27.97 -5.74
N ARG A 167 -46.09 -28.55 -6.15
CA ARG A 167 -45.04 -27.80 -6.87
C ARG A 167 -45.55 -27.34 -8.22
N LEU A 168 -46.14 -28.24 -9.00
CA LEU A 168 -46.67 -27.93 -10.33
C LEU A 168 -47.82 -26.93 -10.23
N GLY A 169 -48.72 -27.12 -9.26
CA GLY A 169 -49.80 -26.17 -9.01
C GLY A 169 -49.27 -24.78 -8.63
N ARG A 170 -48.20 -24.69 -7.83
CA ARG A 170 -47.56 -23.41 -7.47
C ARG A 170 -46.98 -22.69 -8.68
N MET A 171 -46.40 -23.43 -9.63
CA MET A 171 -45.89 -22.88 -10.89
C MET A 171 -47.03 -22.36 -11.78
N VAL A 172 -48.14 -23.10 -11.88
CA VAL A 172 -49.33 -22.70 -12.63
C VAL A 172 -49.93 -21.41 -12.07
N LEU A 173 -50.08 -21.29 -10.75
CA LEU A 173 -50.57 -20.07 -10.11
C LEU A 173 -49.61 -18.88 -10.29
N ALA A 174 -48.29 -19.11 -10.23
CA ALA A 174 -47.31 -18.06 -10.52
C ALA A 174 -47.41 -17.54 -11.96
N ALA A 175 -47.61 -18.47 -12.90
CA ALA A 175 -47.63 -18.20 -14.32
C ALA A 175 -48.83 -17.33 -14.75
N ASP A 176 -49.96 -17.42 -14.04
CA ASP A 176 -51.10 -16.53 -14.24
C ASP A 176 -50.71 -15.06 -13.97
N GLY A 177 -50.11 -14.79 -12.80
CA GLY A 177 -49.66 -13.43 -12.44
C GLY A 177 -48.52 -12.90 -13.32
N ASN A 178 -47.66 -13.78 -13.82
CA ASN A 178 -46.55 -13.42 -14.73
C ASN A 178 -46.95 -13.36 -16.21
N GLY A 179 -48.19 -13.74 -16.57
CA GLY A 179 -48.65 -13.73 -17.96
C GLY A 179 -48.02 -14.80 -18.86
N CYS A 180 -47.68 -15.97 -18.30
CA CYS A 180 -47.09 -17.11 -19.01
C CYS A 180 -47.80 -18.45 -18.75
N LEU A 181 -49.10 -18.38 -18.41
CA LEU A 181 -49.91 -19.54 -18.06
C LEU A 181 -50.06 -20.56 -19.20
N SER A 182 -50.22 -20.11 -20.45
CA SER A 182 -50.36 -20.99 -21.63
C SER A 182 -49.17 -21.93 -21.78
N GLU A 183 -47.95 -21.41 -21.61
CA GLU A 183 -46.71 -22.18 -21.66
C GLU A 183 -46.55 -23.06 -20.42
N MET A 184 -46.92 -22.55 -19.25
CA MET A 184 -46.80 -23.30 -18.00
C MET A 184 -47.73 -24.53 -17.96
N LEU A 185 -48.95 -24.44 -18.49
CA LEU A 185 -49.86 -25.59 -18.59
C LEU A 185 -49.27 -26.71 -19.46
N VAL A 186 -48.56 -26.36 -20.54
CA VAL A 186 -47.85 -27.31 -21.40
C VAL A 186 -46.74 -28.01 -20.63
N ILE A 187 -45.91 -27.23 -19.91
CA ILE A 187 -44.79 -27.75 -19.14
C ILE A 187 -45.28 -28.61 -17.97
N ALA A 188 -46.27 -28.15 -17.18
CA ALA A 188 -46.83 -28.91 -16.07
C ALA A 188 -47.40 -30.26 -16.52
N ALA A 189 -48.10 -30.28 -17.65
CA ALA A 189 -48.57 -31.53 -18.26
C ALA A 189 -47.39 -32.42 -18.70
N ALA A 190 -46.34 -31.85 -19.30
CA ALA A 190 -45.17 -32.59 -19.75
C ALA A 190 -44.42 -33.26 -18.59
N LEU A 191 -44.30 -32.57 -17.46
CA LEU A 191 -43.61 -33.08 -16.26
C LEU A 191 -44.38 -34.21 -15.56
N THR A 192 -45.69 -34.33 -15.82
CA THR A 192 -46.55 -35.35 -15.20
C THR A 192 -46.54 -36.68 -15.97
N ILE A 193 -46.16 -36.66 -17.25
CA ILE A 193 -46.18 -37.84 -18.12
C ILE A 193 -44.78 -38.41 -18.38
N PRO A 194 -44.66 -39.69 -18.79
CA PRO A 194 -43.40 -40.21 -19.29
C PRO A 194 -42.97 -39.49 -20.58
N ASP A 195 -41.68 -39.22 -20.74
CA ASP A 195 -41.14 -38.52 -21.91
C ASP A 195 -41.56 -39.20 -23.23
N PRO A 196 -42.27 -38.51 -24.16
CA PRO A 196 -42.62 -39.05 -25.47
C PRO A 196 -41.44 -39.34 -26.39
N ARG A 197 -40.25 -38.79 -26.15
CA ARG A 197 -39.05 -39.05 -26.97
C ARG A 197 -38.48 -40.43 -26.67
N GLU A 198 -38.39 -41.27 -27.69
CA GLU A 198 -37.84 -42.63 -27.57
C GLU A 198 -36.36 -42.66 -27.94
N ARG A 199 -35.58 -43.50 -27.25
CA ARG A 199 -34.18 -43.79 -27.59
C ARG A 199 -34.03 -45.31 -27.72
N PRO A 200 -34.42 -45.91 -28.86
CA PRO A 200 -34.36 -47.35 -29.03
C PRO A 200 -32.91 -47.84 -29.05
N GLU A 201 -32.69 -49.04 -28.50
CA GLU A 201 -31.37 -49.69 -28.49
C GLU A 201 -30.83 -49.86 -29.92
N GLY A 202 -29.58 -49.45 -30.14
CA GLY A 202 -28.92 -49.47 -31.45
C GLY A 202 -29.33 -48.33 -32.41
N LYS A 203 -30.23 -47.43 -32.00
CA LYS A 203 -30.66 -46.24 -32.76
C LYS A 203 -30.58 -44.93 -31.99
N GLU A 204 -29.82 -44.92 -30.90
CA GLU A 204 -29.74 -43.79 -29.96
C GLU A 204 -29.20 -42.54 -30.64
N ALA A 205 -28.19 -42.68 -31.52
CA ALA A 205 -27.61 -41.55 -32.26
C ALA A 205 -28.61 -40.94 -33.25
N GLN A 206 -29.38 -41.75 -33.98
CA GLN A 206 -30.38 -41.24 -34.92
C GLN A 206 -31.55 -40.58 -34.20
N ALA A 207 -32.01 -41.16 -33.09
CA ALA A 207 -33.01 -40.54 -32.23
C ALA A 207 -32.53 -39.20 -31.67
N ALA A 208 -31.30 -39.14 -31.15
CA ALA A 208 -30.70 -37.92 -30.66
C ALA A 208 -30.57 -36.83 -31.73
N GLN A 209 -30.24 -37.20 -32.97
CA GLN A 209 -30.18 -36.28 -34.10
C GLN A 209 -31.58 -35.77 -34.48
N SER A 210 -32.59 -36.65 -34.53
CA SER A 210 -33.98 -36.27 -34.79
C SER A 210 -34.52 -35.30 -33.75
N HIS A 211 -34.22 -35.53 -32.47
CA HIS A 211 -34.70 -34.69 -31.36
C HIS A 211 -33.88 -33.40 -31.17
N ALA A 212 -32.72 -33.27 -31.81
CA ALA A 212 -31.84 -32.11 -31.65
C ALA A 212 -32.52 -30.79 -32.05
N ARG A 213 -33.45 -30.82 -33.01
CA ARG A 213 -34.21 -29.64 -33.47
C ARG A 213 -35.10 -29.01 -32.39
N PHE A 214 -35.42 -29.74 -31.33
CA PHE A 214 -36.24 -29.24 -30.22
C PHE A 214 -35.41 -28.65 -29.09
N ARG A 215 -34.08 -28.76 -29.16
CA ARG A 215 -33.21 -28.27 -28.10
C ARG A 215 -33.27 -26.76 -28.04
N ASP A 216 -33.52 -26.26 -26.85
CA ASP A 216 -33.27 -24.88 -26.49
C ASP A 216 -31.91 -24.80 -25.78
N GLU A 217 -31.23 -23.69 -25.99
CA GLU A 217 -29.84 -23.51 -25.55
C GLU A 217 -29.69 -23.13 -24.08
N GLN A 218 -30.78 -22.66 -23.46
CA GLN A 218 -30.81 -22.11 -22.12
C GLN A 218 -31.68 -22.96 -21.17
N SER A 219 -32.58 -23.81 -21.71
CA SER A 219 -33.55 -24.53 -20.89
C SER A 219 -34.11 -25.81 -21.51
N ASP A 220 -34.08 -26.91 -20.76
CA ASP A 220 -34.79 -28.13 -21.14
C ASP A 220 -36.32 -27.95 -21.07
N PHE A 221 -36.83 -26.98 -20.29
CA PHE A 221 -38.26 -26.66 -20.23
C PHE A 221 -38.74 -25.97 -21.51
N LEU A 222 -37.96 -25.04 -22.05
CA LEU A 222 -38.26 -24.42 -23.35
C LEU A 222 -38.15 -25.43 -24.49
N SER A 223 -37.31 -26.46 -24.33
CA SER A 223 -37.24 -27.58 -25.28
C SER A 223 -38.56 -28.37 -25.35
N TRP A 224 -39.32 -28.46 -24.25
CA TRP A 224 -40.68 -29.03 -24.25
C TRP A 224 -41.66 -28.16 -25.04
N LEU A 225 -41.60 -26.83 -24.88
CA LEU A 225 -42.45 -25.91 -25.63
C LEU A 225 -42.20 -26.01 -27.14
N ARG A 226 -40.94 -26.05 -27.57
CA ARG A 226 -40.56 -26.26 -28.98
C ARG A 226 -41.11 -27.57 -29.55
N LEU A 227 -41.01 -28.66 -28.78
CA LEU A 227 -41.60 -29.95 -29.16
C LEU A 227 -43.13 -29.85 -29.26
N TRP A 228 -43.78 -29.21 -28.28
CA TRP A 228 -45.22 -29.05 -28.26
C TRP A 228 -45.75 -28.28 -29.47
N GLU A 229 -45.13 -27.15 -29.80
CA GLU A 229 -45.48 -26.32 -30.95
C GLU A 229 -45.34 -27.09 -32.26
N TYR A 230 -44.23 -27.81 -32.42
CA TYR A 230 -44.00 -28.69 -33.57
C TYR A 230 -45.11 -29.74 -33.70
N ILE A 231 -45.40 -30.46 -32.62
CA ILE A 231 -46.42 -31.52 -32.62
C ILE A 231 -47.82 -30.96 -32.92
N ARG A 232 -48.14 -29.78 -32.39
CA ARG A 232 -49.42 -29.11 -32.65
C ARG A 232 -49.54 -28.69 -34.12
N GLY A 233 -48.46 -28.19 -34.73
CA GLY A 233 -48.40 -27.86 -36.15
C GLY A 233 -48.62 -29.10 -37.03
N GLU A 234 -47.81 -30.14 -36.83
CA GLU A 234 -47.88 -31.38 -37.61
C GLU A 234 -49.23 -32.10 -37.48
N ARG A 235 -49.87 -32.00 -36.30
CA ARG A 235 -51.20 -32.58 -36.08
C ARG A 235 -52.31 -31.86 -36.83
N ARG A 236 -52.17 -30.55 -37.08
CA ARG A 236 -53.12 -29.77 -37.88
C ARG A 236 -53.02 -30.09 -39.37
N GLU A 237 -51.81 -30.37 -39.84
CA GLU A 237 -51.54 -30.61 -41.26
C GLU A 237 -51.75 -32.06 -41.69
N ARG A 238 -51.67 -33.02 -40.75
CA ARG A 238 -51.72 -34.46 -41.06
C ARG A 238 -52.99 -35.13 -40.54
N THR A 239 -53.45 -36.12 -41.29
CA THR A 239 -54.46 -37.07 -40.78
C THR A 239 -53.90 -37.88 -39.61
N SER A 240 -54.78 -38.41 -38.75
CA SER A 240 -54.39 -39.23 -37.59
C SER A 240 -53.44 -40.40 -37.94
N GLY A 241 -53.64 -41.04 -39.09
CA GLY A 241 -52.79 -42.13 -39.56
C GLY A 241 -51.40 -41.68 -40.01
N GLN A 242 -51.33 -40.57 -40.77
CA GLN A 242 -50.06 -39.98 -41.20
C GLN A 242 -49.26 -39.43 -40.01
N PHE A 243 -49.93 -38.75 -39.08
CA PHE A 243 -49.32 -38.23 -37.86
C PHE A 243 -48.70 -39.36 -37.01
N ARG A 244 -49.41 -40.48 -36.84
CA ARG A 244 -48.88 -41.65 -36.12
C ARG A 244 -47.65 -42.25 -36.80
N LYS A 245 -47.65 -42.34 -38.14
CA LYS A 245 -46.47 -42.80 -38.91
C LYS A 245 -45.29 -41.86 -38.75
N MET A 246 -45.52 -40.54 -38.79
CA MET A 246 -44.49 -39.53 -38.53
C MET A 246 -43.89 -39.71 -37.14
N CYS A 247 -44.74 -39.84 -36.10
CA CYS A 247 -44.26 -40.01 -34.73
C CYS A 247 -43.29 -41.20 -34.62
N THR A 248 -43.66 -42.35 -35.21
CA THR A 248 -42.77 -43.53 -35.22
C THR A 248 -41.48 -43.29 -36.02
N GLY A 249 -41.55 -42.59 -37.15
CA GLY A 249 -40.38 -42.26 -37.96
C GLY A 249 -39.39 -41.30 -37.28
N GLU A 250 -39.88 -40.47 -36.37
CA GLU A 250 -39.10 -39.45 -35.64
C GLU A 250 -38.81 -39.85 -34.18
N TYR A 251 -38.95 -41.14 -33.86
CA TYR A 251 -38.68 -41.68 -32.52
C TYR A 251 -39.52 -41.00 -31.43
N LEU A 252 -40.80 -40.80 -31.69
CA LEU A 252 -41.78 -40.23 -30.76
C LEU A 252 -42.91 -41.23 -30.49
N ASN A 253 -43.19 -41.44 -29.19
CA ASN A 253 -44.25 -42.33 -28.76
C ASN A 253 -45.62 -41.66 -28.89
N TYR A 254 -46.40 -42.07 -29.90
CA TYR A 254 -47.74 -41.52 -30.17
C TYR A 254 -48.69 -41.58 -28.97
N ARG A 255 -48.61 -42.62 -28.12
CA ARG A 255 -49.53 -42.75 -26.98
C ARG A 255 -49.22 -41.71 -25.90
N ARG A 256 -47.94 -41.50 -25.59
CA ARG A 256 -47.49 -40.48 -24.63
C ARG A 256 -47.77 -39.07 -25.12
N LEU A 257 -47.62 -38.81 -26.42
CA LEU A 257 -48.02 -37.52 -27.01
C LEU A 257 -49.51 -37.26 -26.87
N ARG A 258 -50.35 -38.27 -27.08
CA ARG A 258 -51.79 -38.15 -26.88
C ARG A 258 -52.12 -37.90 -25.40
N GLU A 259 -51.50 -38.66 -24.50
CA GLU A 259 -51.65 -38.47 -23.05
C GLU A 259 -51.25 -37.04 -22.62
N TRP A 260 -50.17 -36.51 -23.17
CA TRP A 260 -49.76 -35.11 -22.95
C TRP A 260 -50.85 -34.12 -23.38
N GLN A 261 -51.40 -34.33 -24.58
CA GLN A 261 -52.44 -33.46 -25.15
C GLN A 261 -53.74 -33.51 -24.35
N ASP A 262 -54.13 -34.71 -23.94
CA ASP A 262 -55.34 -34.94 -23.13
C ASP A 262 -55.18 -34.29 -21.75
N LEU A 263 -54.02 -34.45 -21.09
CA LEU A 263 -53.73 -33.84 -19.78
C LEU A 263 -53.66 -32.31 -19.86
N HIS A 264 -52.98 -31.75 -20.87
CA HIS A 264 -52.96 -30.30 -21.08
C HIS A 264 -54.38 -29.74 -21.26
N GLY A 265 -55.24 -30.45 -22.02
CA GLY A 265 -56.65 -30.07 -22.18
C GLY A 265 -57.38 -30.01 -20.84
N GLN A 266 -57.23 -31.05 -20.01
CA GLN A 266 -57.81 -31.09 -18.67
C GLN A 266 -57.30 -29.94 -17.78
N LEU A 267 -55.99 -29.69 -17.76
CA LEU A 267 -55.41 -28.62 -16.93
C LEU A 267 -55.88 -27.23 -17.37
N ARG A 268 -56.02 -27.01 -18.68
CA ARG A 268 -56.58 -25.76 -19.19
C ARG A 268 -58.05 -25.60 -18.77
N ASP A 269 -58.86 -26.63 -18.90
CA ASP A 269 -60.28 -26.57 -18.52
C ASP A 269 -60.42 -26.30 -17.00
N ILE A 270 -59.58 -26.91 -16.17
CA ILE A 270 -59.50 -26.63 -14.72
C ILE A 270 -59.03 -25.19 -14.44
N ALA A 271 -58.02 -24.71 -15.17
CA ALA A 271 -57.51 -23.35 -15.01
C ALA A 271 -58.60 -22.31 -15.34
N ASP A 272 -59.38 -22.55 -16.40
CA ASP A 272 -60.53 -21.74 -16.79
C ASP A 272 -61.61 -21.75 -15.68
N ASP A 273 -61.92 -22.93 -15.10
CA ASP A 273 -62.88 -23.07 -13.98
C ASP A 273 -62.44 -22.32 -12.70
N LEU A 274 -61.13 -22.20 -12.49
CA LEU A 274 -60.55 -21.44 -11.37
C LEU A 274 -60.40 -19.94 -11.66
N GLY A 275 -60.77 -19.49 -12.86
CA GLY A 275 -60.66 -18.09 -13.26
C GLY A 275 -59.22 -17.64 -13.52
N LEU A 276 -58.34 -18.56 -13.93
CA LEU A 276 -57.00 -18.24 -14.40
C LEU A 276 -57.05 -17.88 -15.90
N HIS A 277 -56.13 -17.04 -16.37
CA HIS A 277 -56.22 -16.38 -17.67
C HIS A 277 -55.03 -16.75 -18.57
N PRO A 278 -55.17 -17.73 -19.48
CA PRO A 278 -54.12 -18.07 -20.42
C PRO A 278 -53.74 -16.89 -21.30
N ASN A 279 -52.44 -16.58 -21.35
CA ASN A 279 -51.90 -15.49 -22.16
C ASN A 279 -52.11 -15.75 -23.67
N ARG A 280 -52.39 -14.66 -24.40
CA ARG A 280 -52.65 -14.71 -25.86
C ARG A 280 -51.39 -14.55 -26.71
N LYS A 281 -50.40 -13.83 -26.19
CA LYS A 281 -49.09 -13.64 -26.83
C LYS A 281 -48.08 -14.56 -26.17
N PRO A 282 -47.08 -15.07 -26.91
CA PRO A 282 -45.98 -15.83 -26.33
C PRO A 282 -45.33 -15.04 -25.19
N ALA A 283 -45.09 -15.72 -24.07
CA ALA A 283 -44.45 -15.11 -22.91
C ALA A 283 -42.93 -14.99 -23.08
N ASP A 284 -42.34 -14.05 -22.32
CA ASP A 284 -40.90 -13.96 -22.18
C ASP A 284 -40.37 -15.24 -21.49
N PRO A 285 -39.34 -15.91 -22.04
CA PRO A 285 -38.68 -17.05 -21.39
C PRO A 285 -38.33 -16.85 -19.92
N ASP A 286 -37.91 -15.65 -19.52
CA ASP A 286 -37.52 -15.35 -18.15
C ASP A 286 -38.71 -15.43 -17.20
N LEU A 287 -39.89 -14.97 -17.63
CA LEU A 287 -41.13 -15.06 -16.85
C LEU A 287 -41.61 -16.51 -16.68
N ILE A 288 -41.36 -17.36 -17.68
CA ILE A 288 -41.60 -18.81 -17.60
C ILE A 288 -40.68 -19.42 -16.54
N HIS A 289 -39.38 -19.10 -16.57
CA HIS A 289 -38.41 -19.63 -15.61
C HIS A 289 -38.63 -19.12 -14.19
N ARG A 290 -38.97 -17.84 -14.01
CA ARG A 290 -39.36 -17.29 -12.71
C ARG A 290 -40.59 -18.01 -12.14
N SER A 291 -41.56 -18.34 -12.99
CA SER A 291 -42.74 -19.12 -12.59
C SER A 291 -42.39 -20.56 -12.21
N LEU A 292 -41.51 -21.23 -12.96
CA LEU A 292 -40.99 -22.56 -12.62
C LEU A 292 -40.27 -22.56 -11.27
N LEU A 293 -39.43 -21.55 -11.04
CA LEU A 293 -38.61 -21.42 -9.84
C LEU A 293 -39.46 -21.45 -8.56
N THR A 294 -40.66 -20.87 -8.58
CA THR A 294 -41.58 -20.88 -7.43
C THR A 294 -41.94 -22.27 -6.90
N GLY A 295 -41.89 -23.31 -7.75
CA GLY A 295 -42.13 -24.69 -7.35
C GLY A 295 -40.87 -25.54 -7.18
N LEU A 296 -39.69 -25.00 -7.52
CA LEU A 296 -38.41 -25.72 -7.63
C LEU A 296 -37.30 -25.18 -6.72
N LEU A 297 -37.61 -24.37 -5.69
CA LEU A 297 -36.60 -23.76 -4.81
C LEU A 297 -35.71 -24.79 -4.09
N SER A 298 -36.26 -25.94 -3.68
CA SER A 298 -35.45 -27.05 -3.13
C SER A 298 -34.70 -27.88 -4.18
N HIS A 299 -34.95 -27.66 -5.47
CA HIS A 299 -34.22 -28.30 -6.57
C HIS A 299 -33.18 -27.36 -7.20
N LEU A 300 -32.79 -26.31 -6.47
CA LEU A 300 -31.67 -25.46 -6.83
C LEU A 300 -30.35 -26.18 -6.66
N GLY A 301 -29.39 -25.83 -7.53
CA GLY A 301 -27.99 -26.20 -7.37
C GLY A 301 -27.06 -25.09 -7.80
N ARG A 302 -26.02 -24.87 -6.99
CA ARG A 302 -24.87 -24.06 -7.33
C ARG A 302 -23.71 -24.97 -7.72
N LYS A 303 -23.08 -24.70 -8.85
CA LYS A 303 -21.95 -25.45 -9.37
C LYS A 303 -20.79 -25.41 -8.37
N ASP A 304 -20.19 -26.56 -8.11
CA ASP A 304 -18.98 -26.66 -7.30
C ASP A 304 -17.79 -26.11 -8.11
N PRO A 305 -16.97 -25.17 -7.58
CA PRO A 305 -15.84 -24.61 -8.34
C PRO A 305 -14.83 -25.67 -8.80
N ASP A 306 -14.64 -26.72 -8.01
CA ASP A 306 -13.63 -27.75 -8.20
C ASP A 306 -14.10 -28.94 -9.07
N GLY A 307 -15.32 -28.89 -9.64
CA GLY A 307 -15.86 -30.05 -10.35
C GLY A 307 -17.07 -29.83 -11.26
N TYR A 308 -17.65 -30.95 -11.69
CA TYR A 308 -18.87 -31.00 -12.52
C TYR A 308 -20.14 -31.29 -11.72
N GLU A 309 -20.02 -31.29 -10.39
CA GLU A 309 -21.15 -31.47 -9.47
C GLU A 309 -21.73 -30.13 -9.02
N TYR A 310 -22.97 -30.17 -8.57
CA TYR A 310 -23.70 -29.05 -8.03
C TYR A 310 -24.02 -29.34 -6.57
N ARG A 311 -23.79 -28.34 -5.72
CA ARG A 311 -24.27 -28.29 -4.34
C ARG A 311 -25.70 -27.80 -4.36
N GLY A 312 -26.63 -28.68 -3.99
CA GLY A 312 -28.05 -28.40 -3.93
C GLY A 312 -28.56 -28.18 -2.52
N ALA A 313 -29.86 -27.87 -2.44
CA ALA A 313 -30.52 -27.56 -1.18
C ALA A 313 -30.34 -28.69 -0.16
N ARG A 314 -30.19 -28.32 1.12
CA ARG A 314 -30.13 -29.28 2.24
C ARG A 314 -28.98 -30.29 2.11
N GLY A 315 -27.86 -29.87 1.52
CA GLY A 315 -26.64 -30.68 1.38
C GLY A 315 -26.68 -31.72 0.25
N ALA A 316 -27.66 -31.63 -0.66
CA ALA A 316 -27.70 -32.50 -1.83
C ALA A 316 -26.47 -32.26 -2.73
N ARG A 317 -25.97 -33.33 -3.37
CA ARG A 317 -24.99 -33.24 -4.46
C ARG A 317 -25.54 -33.96 -5.68
N PHE A 318 -25.47 -33.31 -6.84
CA PHE A 318 -25.95 -33.89 -8.09
C PHE A 318 -25.15 -33.44 -9.30
N SER A 319 -25.25 -34.19 -10.40
CA SER A 319 -24.74 -33.78 -11.72
C SER A 319 -25.89 -33.57 -12.69
N ILE A 320 -25.73 -32.68 -13.67
CA ILE A 320 -26.70 -32.54 -14.76
C ILE A 320 -26.75 -33.85 -15.56
N ALA A 321 -27.93 -34.36 -15.89
CA ALA A 321 -28.07 -35.57 -16.69
C ALA A 321 -27.47 -35.37 -18.11
N PRO A 322 -26.77 -36.37 -18.69
CA PRO A 322 -26.16 -36.26 -20.04
C PRO A 322 -27.16 -35.97 -21.17
N GLY A 323 -28.46 -36.18 -20.91
CA GLY A 323 -29.53 -35.88 -21.85
C GLY A 323 -29.95 -34.41 -21.90
N SER A 324 -29.49 -33.58 -20.96
CA SER A 324 -29.79 -32.14 -20.90
C SER A 324 -28.98 -31.34 -21.91
N THR A 325 -29.58 -30.29 -22.44
CA THR A 325 -28.90 -29.29 -23.28
C THR A 325 -27.81 -28.53 -22.53
N LEU A 326 -27.96 -28.40 -21.22
CA LEU A 326 -27.04 -27.69 -20.32
C LEU A 326 -25.91 -28.56 -19.76
N PHE A 327 -25.86 -29.85 -20.10
CA PHE A 327 -24.83 -30.77 -19.61
C PHE A 327 -23.40 -30.28 -19.84
N LYS A 328 -23.14 -29.71 -21.02
CA LYS A 328 -21.82 -29.15 -21.38
C LYS A 328 -21.64 -27.70 -20.96
N LYS A 329 -22.69 -26.88 -21.03
CA LYS A 329 -22.62 -25.45 -20.66
C LYS A 329 -22.38 -25.27 -19.17
N ALA A 330 -22.99 -26.12 -18.35
CA ALA A 330 -22.87 -26.17 -16.90
C ALA A 330 -22.90 -24.76 -16.24
N PRO A 331 -24.06 -24.06 -16.28
CA PRO A 331 -24.25 -22.75 -15.65
C PRO A 331 -23.90 -22.76 -14.16
N GLU A 332 -23.56 -21.61 -13.58
CA GLU A 332 -23.26 -21.56 -12.14
C GLU A 332 -24.47 -21.95 -11.29
N TRP A 333 -25.64 -21.44 -11.63
CA TRP A 333 -26.88 -21.69 -10.92
C TRP A 333 -27.91 -22.35 -11.83
N VAL A 334 -28.53 -23.42 -11.32
CA VAL A 334 -29.55 -24.16 -12.04
C VAL A 334 -30.73 -24.51 -11.13
N MET A 335 -31.92 -24.59 -11.73
CA MET A 335 -33.05 -25.33 -11.17
C MET A 335 -33.25 -26.63 -11.95
N ALA A 336 -33.74 -27.66 -11.27
CA ALA A 336 -34.05 -28.95 -11.85
C ALA A 336 -35.51 -29.33 -11.63
N ALA A 337 -36.16 -29.90 -12.65
CA ALA A 337 -37.50 -30.47 -12.49
C ALA A 337 -37.46 -31.64 -11.50
N ASP A 338 -36.53 -32.57 -11.71
CA ASP A 338 -36.33 -33.74 -10.86
C ASP A 338 -34.86 -33.97 -10.52
N LEU A 339 -34.62 -34.46 -9.30
CA LEU A 339 -33.38 -35.12 -8.90
C LEU A 339 -33.65 -36.63 -8.85
N VAL A 340 -32.87 -37.45 -9.55
CA VAL A 340 -33.07 -38.91 -9.65
C VAL A 340 -31.78 -39.65 -9.32
N GLU A 341 -31.84 -40.57 -8.37
CA GLU A 341 -30.68 -41.34 -7.94
C GLU A 341 -30.60 -42.69 -8.67
N THR A 342 -29.50 -42.90 -9.39
CA THR A 342 -29.16 -44.20 -10.01
C THR A 342 -27.84 -44.71 -9.44
N THR A 343 -26.73 -44.58 -10.17
CA THR A 343 -25.36 -44.77 -9.64
C THR A 343 -24.88 -43.55 -8.87
N ARG A 344 -25.39 -42.37 -9.24
CA ARG A 344 -25.25 -41.08 -8.56
C ARG A 344 -26.55 -40.29 -8.72
N THR A 345 -26.67 -39.15 -8.07
CA THR A 345 -27.82 -38.25 -8.25
C THR A 345 -27.70 -37.46 -9.55
N TRP A 346 -28.68 -37.61 -10.43
CA TRP A 346 -28.78 -36.89 -11.69
C TRP A 346 -29.93 -35.90 -11.65
N ALA A 347 -29.67 -34.66 -12.04
CA ALA A 347 -30.70 -33.65 -12.24
C ALA A 347 -31.24 -33.70 -13.68
N ARG A 348 -32.56 -33.65 -13.84
CA ARG A 348 -33.26 -33.68 -15.15
C ARG A 348 -34.19 -32.48 -15.27
N GLY A 349 -34.40 -32.01 -16.52
CA GLY A 349 -35.22 -30.83 -16.78
C GLY A 349 -34.57 -29.59 -16.21
N ILE A 350 -33.45 -29.17 -16.79
CA ILE A 350 -32.60 -28.10 -16.24
C ILE A 350 -32.90 -26.76 -16.92
N ALA A 351 -32.88 -25.69 -16.14
CA ALA A 351 -32.73 -24.33 -16.62
C ALA A 351 -31.67 -23.59 -15.80
N GLY A 352 -30.92 -22.70 -16.45
CA GLY A 352 -30.09 -21.73 -15.74
C GLY A 352 -30.97 -20.72 -15.02
N VAL A 353 -30.57 -20.31 -13.81
CA VAL A 353 -31.33 -19.35 -13.00
C VAL A 353 -30.38 -18.31 -12.42
N PRO A 354 -30.61 -17.01 -12.66
CA PRO A 354 -29.86 -15.96 -11.98
C PRO A 354 -30.12 -15.93 -10.47
N PRO A 355 -29.09 -15.69 -9.62
CA PRO A 355 -29.22 -15.70 -8.17
C PRO A 355 -30.21 -14.64 -7.64
N GLU A 356 -30.36 -13.51 -8.32
CA GLU A 356 -31.31 -12.46 -7.95
C GLU A 356 -32.77 -12.94 -7.99
N TRP A 357 -33.13 -13.83 -8.92
CA TRP A 357 -34.48 -14.41 -8.96
C TRP A 357 -34.71 -15.36 -7.78
N ILE A 358 -33.66 -16.06 -7.36
CA ILE A 358 -33.70 -16.94 -6.18
C ILE A 358 -33.91 -16.11 -4.92
N GLU A 359 -33.18 -14.98 -4.79
CA GLU A 359 -33.29 -14.10 -3.64
C GLU A 359 -34.68 -13.45 -3.54
N GLU A 360 -35.23 -13.00 -4.67
CA GLU A 360 -36.56 -12.37 -4.73
C GLU A 360 -37.70 -13.38 -4.46
N ILE A 361 -37.71 -14.52 -5.17
CA ILE A 361 -38.79 -15.50 -5.09
C ILE A 361 -38.72 -16.31 -3.79
N GLY A 362 -37.52 -16.58 -3.29
CA GLY A 362 -37.26 -17.34 -2.08
C GLY A 362 -37.09 -16.50 -0.82
N ALA A 363 -37.48 -15.22 -0.83
CA ALA A 363 -37.17 -14.27 0.24
C ALA A 363 -37.53 -14.77 1.65
N HIS A 364 -38.65 -15.48 1.80
CA HIS A 364 -39.13 -16.06 3.07
C HIS A 364 -38.34 -17.29 3.55
N LEU A 365 -37.43 -17.83 2.73
CA LEU A 365 -36.60 -18.99 3.02
C LEU A 365 -35.13 -18.65 3.24
N ILE A 366 -34.76 -17.38 3.07
CA ILE A 366 -33.37 -16.93 3.15
C ILE A 366 -33.01 -16.61 4.58
N SER A 367 -31.97 -17.27 5.07
CA SER A 367 -31.31 -16.92 6.32
C SER A 367 -30.21 -15.91 6.04
N ARG A 368 -30.25 -14.77 6.73
CA ARG A 368 -29.24 -13.70 6.65
C ARG A 368 -28.47 -13.64 7.97
N SER A 369 -27.16 -13.54 7.87
CA SER A 369 -26.27 -13.26 9.00
C SER A 369 -25.35 -12.11 8.61
N TYR A 370 -25.06 -11.24 9.58
CA TYR A 370 -24.22 -10.07 9.39
C TYR A 370 -22.95 -10.23 10.25
N SER A 371 -21.81 -9.78 9.74
CA SER A 371 -20.60 -9.63 10.55
C SER A 371 -20.74 -8.52 11.59
N ASP A 372 -19.72 -8.36 12.43
CA ASP A 372 -19.56 -7.12 13.21
C ASP A 372 -19.54 -5.92 12.24
N PRO A 373 -20.24 -4.83 12.56
CA PRO A 373 -20.32 -3.67 11.70
C PRO A 373 -19.04 -2.82 11.77
N TRP A 374 -18.75 -2.12 10.68
CA TRP A 374 -17.62 -1.17 10.60
C TRP A 374 -18.02 0.07 9.81
N TRP A 375 -17.23 1.14 9.94
CA TRP A 375 -17.37 2.33 9.12
C TRP A 375 -16.60 2.19 7.80
N GLU A 376 -17.27 2.39 6.66
CA GLU A 376 -16.63 2.42 5.35
C GLU A 376 -16.59 3.87 4.85
N GLN A 377 -15.40 4.48 4.88
CA GLN A 377 -15.18 5.89 4.56
C GLN A 377 -15.66 6.25 3.15
N ASP A 378 -15.33 5.44 2.13
CA ASP A 378 -15.75 5.67 0.74
C ASP A 378 -17.28 5.75 0.55
N ARG A 379 -18.04 5.10 1.44
CA ARG A 379 -19.51 5.11 1.42
C ARG A 379 -20.12 6.05 2.45
N GLU A 380 -19.29 6.63 3.32
CA GLU A 380 -19.67 7.45 4.46
C GLU A 380 -20.82 6.83 5.27
N ALA A 381 -20.70 5.52 5.52
CA ALA A 381 -21.77 4.74 6.13
C ALA A 381 -21.25 3.59 7.00
N ALA A 382 -22.00 3.33 8.06
CA ALA A 382 -21.87 2.09 8.82
C ALA A 382 -22.41 0.91 8.00
N VAL A 383 -21.55 -0.08 7.78
CA VAL A 383 -21.82 -1.25 6.95
C VAL A 383 -21.48 -2.55 7.69
N ALA A 384 -22.00 -3.67 7.19
CA ALA A 384 -21.60 -4.99 7.61
C ALA A 384 -21.54 -5.94 6.40
N ALA A 385 -20.79 -7.02 6.54
CA ALA A 385 -20.70 -8.07 5.54
C ALA A 385 -21.89 -9.02 5.74
N GLU A 386 -22.79 -9.05 4.77
CA GLU A 386 -23.93 -9.95 4.76
C GLU A 386 -23.56 -11.29 4.13
N THR A 387 -23.93 -12.37 4.82
CA THR A 387 -24.01 -13.71 4.23
C THR A 387 -25.48 -14.12 4.16
N ALA A 388 -25.97 -14.32 2.93
CA ALA A 388 -27.33 -14.76 2.65
C ALA A 388 -27.32 -16.20 2.14
N THR A 389 -28.07 -17.08 2.79
CA THR A 389 -28.15 -18.51 2.44
C THR A 389 -29.58 -18.95 2.22
N ILE A 390 -29.81 -19.82 1.22
CA ILE A 390 -31.08 -20.52 1.02
C ILE A 390 -30.81 -22.03 1.09
N TYR A 391 -31.48 -22.71 2.02
CA TYR A 391 -31.28 -24.15 2.27
C TYR A 391 -29.81 -24.58 2.45
N GLY A 392 -28.98 -23.72 3.05
CA GLY A 392 -27.55 -23.96 3.25
C GLY A 392 -26.67 -23.71 2.02
N ILE A 393 -27.24 -23.25 0.90
CA ILE A 393 -26.47 -22.79 -0.26
C ILE A 393 -26.25 -21.28 -0.11
N PRO A 394 -25.00 -20.79 -0.16
CA PRO A 394 -24.71 -19.37 -0.13
C PRO A 394 -25.14 -18.70 -1.44
N LEU A 395 -26.08 -17.75 -1.34
CA LEU A 395 -26.52 -16.86 -2.42
C LEU A 395 -25.58 -15.65 -2.54
N ALA A 396 -25.26 -15.05 -1.40
CA ALA A 396 -24.29 -13.98 -1.27
C ALA A 396 -23.35 -14.29 -0.11
N THR A 397 -22.05 -14.07 -0.33
CA THR A 397 -20.99 -14.20 0.68
C THR A 397 -20.29 -12.86 0.76
N GLU A 398 -20.23 -12.28 1.95
CA GLU A 398 -19.57 -11.00 2.23
C GLU A 398 -20.09 -9.83 1.40
N ARG A 399 -21.42 -9.79 1.15
CA ARG A 399 -22.04 -8.64 0.48
C ARG A 399 -22.10 -7.47 1.45
N THR A 400 -21.37 -6.40 1.17
CA THR A 400 -21.43 -5.17 1.98
C THR A 400 -22.83 -4.55 1.91
N VAL A 401 -23.48 -4.40 3.07
CA VAL A 401 -24.79 -3.76 3.22
C VAL A 401 -24.74 -2.69 4.30
N GLN A 402 -25.55 -1.64 4.15
CA GLN A 402 -25.71 -0.63 5.19
C GLN A 402 -26.53 -1.18 6.36
N ILE A 403 -26.05 -0.96 7.58
CA ILE A 403 -26.70 -1.51 8.78
C ILE A 403 -27.72 -0.59 9.42
N ALA A 404 -27.89 0.66 8.98
CA ALA A 404 -28.84 1.59 9.60
C ALA A 404 -30.30 1.10 9.66
N ARG A 405 -30.70 0.14 8.79
CA ARG A 405 -32.03 -0.50 8.84
C ARG A 405 -32.07 -1.83 9.59
N ILE A 406 -30.90 -2.38 9.91
CA ILE A 406 -30.70 -3.70 10.52
C ILE A 406 -30.39 -3.52 12.01
N ASP A 407 -29.41 -2.69 12.31
CA ASP A 407 -28.96 -2.28 13.64
C ASP A 407 -28.74 -0.74 13.65
N PRO A 408 -29.80 0.05 13.92
CA PRO A 408 -29.70 1.50 13.91
C PRO A 408 -28.83 2.05 15.06
N GLU A 409 -28.71 1.32 16.16
CA GLU A 409 -27.94 1.73 17.33
C GLU A 409 -26.43 1.63 17.04
N ALA A 410 -25.98 0.48 16.54
CA ALA A 410 -24.59 0.32 16.10
C ALA A 410 -24.23 1.25 14.94
N ALA A 411 -25.15 1.46 13.99
CA ALA A 411 -24.92 2.39 12.88
C ALA A 411 -24.72 3.83 13.35
N ARG A 412 -25.47 4.24 14.38
CA ARG A 412 -25.38 5.56 14.98
C ARG A 412 -24.07 5.75 15.74
N ASP A 413 -23.67 4.78 16.57
CA ASP A 413 -22.41 4.85 17.31
C ASP A 413 -21.22 4.99 16.35
N LEU A 414 -21.17 4.15 15.31
CA LEU A 414 -20.16 4.25 14.25
C LEU A 414 -20.21 5.59 13.52
N PHE A 415 -21.40 6.10 13.21
CA PHE A 415 -21.55 7.42 12.57
C PHE A 415 -20.97 8.54 13.45
N ILE A 416 -21.27 8.56 14.76
CA ILE A 416 -20.75 9.59 15.66
C ILE A 416 -19.22 9.50 15.75
N ARG A 417 -18.68 8.31 16.02
CA ARG A 417 -17.25 8.10 16.22
C ARG A 417 -16.43 8.38 14.97
N HIS A 418 -16.84 7.82 13.84
CA HIS A 418 -16.04 7.94 12.63
C HIS A 418 -16.34 9.23 11.86
N ALA A 419 -17.62 9.55 11.64
CA ALA A 419 -17.98 10.72 10.84
C ALA A 419 -17.75 12.04 11.58
N LEU A 420 -18.14 12.13 12.85
CA LEU A 420 -18.16 13.40 13.59
C LEU A 420 -16.92 13.65 14.44
N ILE A 421 -16.32 12.59 15.00
CA ILE A 421 -15.15 12.70 15.89
C ILE A 421 -13.86 12.49 15.08
N ALA A 422 -13.71 11.34 14.42
CA ALA A 422 -12.49 11.03 13.66
C ALA A 422 -12.38 11.82 12.33
N GLY A 423 -13.44 12.48 11.89
CA GLY A 423 -13.45 13.28 10.65
C GLY A 423 -13.46 12.45 9.37
N GLU A 424 -13.92 11.19 9.42
CA GLU A 424 -13.98 10.27 8.28
C GLU A 424 -15.23 10.48 7.41
N TRP A 425 -15.75 11.70 7.36
CA TRP A 425 -16.89 12.14 6.54
C TRP A 425 -16.55 13.46 5.86
N GLU A 426 -16.62 13.52 4.52
CA GLU A 426 -16.36 14.74 3.78
C GLU A 426 -17.57 15.68 3.83
N THR A 427 -17.50 16.67 4.72
CA THR A 427 -18.61 17.60 4.95
C THR A 427 -18.23 19.06 4.78
N HIS A 428 -19.22 19.87 4.41
CA HIS A 428 -19.09 21.33 4.28
C HIS A 428 -19.72 22.07 5.47
N HIS A 429 -20.13 21.35 6.52
CA HIS A 429 -20.72 21.97 7.70
C HIS A 429 -19.66 22.75 8.50
N PRO A 430 -19.89 24.02 8.86
CA PRO A 430 -18.88 24.85 9.54
C PRO A 430 -18.38 24.28 10.87
N PHE A 431 -19.25 23.63 11.65
CA PHE A 431 -18.88 23.03 12.94
C PHE A 431 -17.79 21.97 12.80
N ALA A 432 -17.73 21.25 11.68
CA ALA A 432 -16.75 20.18 11.50
C ALA A 432 -15.33 20.75 11.40
N ALA A 433 -15.15 21.84 10.64
CA ALA A 433 -13.87 22.54 10.55
C ALA A 433 -13.49 23.22 11.88
N HIS A 434 -14.47 23.80 12.58
CA HIS A 434 -14.27 24.36 13.92
C HIS A 434 -13.79 23.30 14.92
N ASN A 435 -14.48 22.16 14.98
CA ASN A 435 -14.16 21.05 15.89
C ASN A 435 -12.79 20.44 15.59
N ALA A 436 -12.46 20.22 14.32
CA ALA A 436 -11.15 19.72 13.92
C ALA A 436 -10.02 20.68 14.35
N ALA A 437 -10.23 21.99 14.21
CA ALA A 437 -9.26 22.99 14.68
C ALA A 437 -9.13 23.00 16.21
N ALA A 438 -10.24 22.92 16.94
CA ALA A 438 -10.25 22.89 18.40
C ALA A 438 -9.58 21.63 18.97
N ILE A 439 -9.86 20.45 18.39
CA ILE A 439 -9.19 19.19 18.76
C ILE A 439 -7.69 19.28 18.47
N ALA A 440 -7.30 19.77 17.29
CA ALA A 440 -5.89 19.93 16.94
C ALA A 440 -5.14 20.89 17.87
N GLU A 441 -5.78 21.98 18.31
CA GLU A 441 -5.22 22.91 19.29
C GLU A 441 -4.93 22.20 20.63
N VAL A 442 -5.88 21.41 21.15
CA VAL A 442 -5.69 20.67 22.40
C VAL A 442 -4.65 19.56 22.26
N MET A 443 -4.61 18.84 21.13
CA MET A 443 -3.57 17.84 20.85
C MET A 443 -2.17 18.46 20.78
N ASP A 444 -2.03 19.63 20.15
CA ASP A 444 -0.76 20.37 20.14
C ASP A 444 -0.33 20.79 21.55
N MET A 445 -1.28 21.12 22.41
CA MET A 445 -1.02 21.41 23.83
C MET A 445 -0.56 20.16 24.60
N GLU A 446 -1.15 18.98 24.35
CA GLU A 446 -0.69 17.70 24.92
C GLU A 446 0.76 17.39 24.59
N VAL A 447 1.13 17.62 23.32
CA VAL A 447 2.49 17.41 22.82
C VAL A 447 3.47 18.39 23.46
N ARG A 448 3.12 19.69 23.51
CA ARG A 448 3.96 20.74 24.13
C ARG A 448 4.22 20.48 25.61
N GLU A 449 3.18 20.17 26.37
CA GLU A 449 3.26 19.94 27.82
C GLU A 449 3.67 18.51 28.21
N ARG A 450 3.73 17.59 27.24
CA ARG A 450 3.95 16.14 27.46
C ARG A 450 2.91 15.53 28.42
N ARG A 451 1.65 15.91 28.22
CA ARG A 451 0.51 15.50 29.04
C ARG A 451 -0.51 14.80 28.16
N ALA A 452 -0.43 13.47 28.08
CA ALA A 452 -1.36 12.65 27.29
C ALA A 452 -2.77 12.53 27.90
N ASP A 453 -3.06 13.27 28.96
CA ASP A 453 -4.30 13.26 29.71
C ASP A 453 -5.05 14.60 29.65
N LEU A 454 -4.72 15.46 28.66
CA LEU A 454 -5.40 16.74 28.51
C LEU A 454 -6.68 16.58 27.70
N LEU A 455 -6.64 15.86 26.58
CA LEU A 455 -7.78 15.63 25.69
C LEU A 455 -8.69 14.55 26.28
N VAL A 456 -10.00 14.83 26.32
CA VAL A 456 -10.99 13.82 26.73
C VAL A 456 -11.04 12.65 25.74
N ASP A 457 -11.39 11.47 26.24
CA ASP A 457 -11.49 10.27 25.39
C ASP A 457 -12.65 10.33 24.37
N ASP A 458 -12.54 9.50 23.33
CA ASP A 458 -13.55 9.38 22.27
C ASP A 458 -14.94 9.01 22.82
N ASP A 459 -15.00 8.27 23.93
CA ASP A 459 -16.27 7.91 24.58
C ASP A 459 -16.97 9.15 25.16
N THR A 460 -16.21 10.07 25.74
CA THR A 460 -16.71 11.34 26.25
C THR A 460 -17.20 12.24 25.12
N LEU A 461 -16.45 12.33 24.01
CA LEU A 461 -16.88 13.07 22.82
C LEU A 461 -18.12 12.42 22.18
N ALA A 462 -18.15 11.10 22.08
CA ALA A 462 -19.30 10.37 21.53
C ALA A 462 -20.55 10.62 22.37
N ALA A 463 -20.44 10.56 23.70
CA ALA A 463 -21.53 10.90 24.61
C ALA A 463 -21.96 12.38 24.50
N TRP A 464 -21.04 13.30 24.18
CA TRP A 464 -21.33 14.70 23.98
C TRP A 464 -22.18 14.95 22.72
N PHE A 465 -21.83 14.28 21.60
CA PHE A 465 -22.61 14.32 20.36
C PHE A 465 -23.94 13.58 20.50
N ASP A 466 -23.95 12.40 21.12
CA ASP A 466 -25.14 11.56 21.27
C ASP A 466 -26.27 12.27 22.02
N ARG A 467 -25.94 13.07 23.04
CA ARG A 467 -26.93 13.88 23.80
C ARG A 467 -27.59 15.00 22.97
N ARG A 468 -26.96 15.45 21.88
CA ARG A 468 -27.40 16.60 21.08
C ARG A 468 -28.09 16.18 19.78
N ILE A 469 -27.72 15.04 19.24
CA ILE A 469 -28.25 14.51 17.98
C ILE A 469 -29.45 13.60 18.29
N PRO A 470 -30.61 13.69 17.61
CA PRO A 470 -31.73 12.78 17.81
C PRO A 470 -31.41 11.31 17.46
N PRO A 471 -31.98 10.31 18.15
CA PRO A 471 -31.62 8.89 18.00
C PRO A 471 -31.87 8.32 16.59
N GLU A 472 -32.80 8.88 15.82
CA GLU A 472 -33.09 8.50 14.44
C GLU A 472 -31.99 8.88 13.43
N VAL A 473 -31.03 9.72 13.83
CA VAL A 473 -29.91 10.13 12.99
C VAL A 473 -28.77 9.12 13.11
N ALA A 474 -28.69 8.23 12.13
CA ALA A 474 -27.67 7.18 12.03
C ALA A 474 -26.97 7.13 10.65
N THR A 475 -27.22 8.13 9.79
CA THR A 475 -26.63 8.22 8.44
C THR A 475 -26.39 9.69 8.09
N VAL A 476 -25.44 9.95 7.18
CA VAL A 476 -25.18 11.29 6.61
C VAL A 476 -26.47 11.94 6.11
N ARG A 477 -27.30 11.21 5.36
CA ARG A 477 -28.56 11.74 4.82
C ARG A 477 -29.56 12.12 5.92
N ALA A 478 -29.66 11.33 6.99
CA ALA A 478 -30.51 11.64 8.12
C ALA A 478 -29.97 12.85 8.89
N PHE A 479 -28.64 12.95 9.04
CA PHE A 479 -27.97 14.07 9.68
C PHE A 479 -28.19 15.37 8.91
N ASP A 480 -27.93 15.40 7.61
CA ASP A 480 -28.13 16.59 6.76
C ASP A 480 -29.58 17.08 6.76
N ALA A 481 -30.54 16.15 6.82
CA ALA A 481 -31.95 16.50 6.91
C ALA A 481 -32.27 17.18 8.25
N TRP A 482 -31.75 16.65 9.36
CA TRP A 482 -31.92 17.19 10.70
C TRP A 482 -31.19 18.54 10.88
N TRP A 483 -29.93 18.63 10.43
CA TRP A 483 -29.08 19.81 10.57
C TRP A 483 -29.65 21.05 9.88
N LYS A 484 -30.39 20.87 8.77
CA LYS A 484 -31.09 21.98 8.08
C LYS A 484 -32.07 22.73 8.96
N GLU A 485 -32.66 22.07 9.95
CA GLU A 485 -33.59 22.68 10.90
C GLU A 485 -32.86 23.08 12.19
N ALA A 486 -32.07 22.18 12.77
CA ALA A 486 -31.33 22.42 14.00
C ALA A 486 -30.31 23.56 13.87
N GLY A 487 -29.50 23.57 12.81
CA GLY A 487 -28.47 24.59 12.57
C GLY A 487 -29.04 25.96 12.19
N ARG A 488 -30.32 26.05 11.79
CA ARG A 488 -31.01 27.36 11.67
C ARG A 488 -31.39 27.94 13.02
N GLY A 489 -31.70 27.07 13.98
CA GLY A 489 -32.00 27.46 15.36
C GLY A 489 -30.74 27.87 16.11
N ASP A 490 -29.71 27.02 16.06
CA ASP A 490 -28.42 27.25 16.69
C ASP A 490 -27.28 26.72 15.79
N PRO A 491 -26.57 27.61 15.06
CA PRO A 491 -25.44 27.22 14.22
C PRO A 491 -24.26 26.62 14.98
N HIS A 492 -24.15 26.91 16.30
CA HIS A 492 -23.05 26.49 17.16
C HIS A 492 -23.40 25.26 18.01
N LEU A 493 -24.53 24.61 17.74
CA LEU A 493 -25.04 23.46 18.51
C LEU A 493 -24.01 22.34 18.66
N LEU A 494 -23.16 22.15 17.65
CA LEU A 494 -22.15 21.09 17.58
C LEU A 494 -20.72 21.63 17.59
N ASP A 495 -20.51 22.89 17.96
CA ASP A 495 -19.17 23.47 18.11
C ASP A 495 -18.59 23.05 19.47
N LEU A 496 -17.48 22.32 19.45
CA LEU A 496 -16.73 21.92 20.63
C LEU A 496 -16.01 23.13 21.22
N GLY A 497 -16.19 23.34 22.53
CA GLY A 497 -15.47 24.35 23.30
C GLY A 497 -14.26 23.77 24.04
N PRO A 498 -13.35 24.62 24.55
CA PRO A 498 -12.21 24.17 25.36
C PRO A 498 -12.61 23.32 26.58
N ASP A 499 -13.72 23.67 27.25
CA ASP A 499 -14.23 22.93 28.42
C ASP A 499 -14.84 21.55 28.07
N ASP A 500 -15.15 21.31 26.79
CA ASP A 500 -15.63 20.02 26.29
C ASP A 500 -14.49 19.09 25.88
N LEU A 501 -13.32 19.67 25.56
CA LEU A 501 -12.14 18.96 25.07
C LEU A 501 -11.10 18.68 26.16
N ILE A 502 -10.99 19.56 27.16
CA ILE A 502 -9.98 19.44 28.22
C ILE A 502 -10.55 18.70 29.43
N ASP A 503 -9.83 17.69 29.94
CA ASP A 503 -10.20 17.03 31.19
C ASP A 503 -10.20 18.04 32.37
N ARG A 504 -11.29 18.11 33.12
CA ARG A 504 -11.51 19.08 34.21
C ARG A 504 -10.53 18.91 35.38
N GLY A 505 -9.77 17.82 35.43
CA GLY A 505 -8.68 17.60 36.38
C GLY A 505 -7.35 18.26 36.01
N ALA A 506 -7.20 18.71 34.76
CA ALA A 506 -5.97 19.28 34.23
C ALA A 506 -5.76 20.74 34.68
N ALA A 507 -4.54 21.09 35.11
CA ALA A 507 -4.15 22.49 35.28
C ALA A 507 -4.13 23.20 33.90
N ALA A 508 -4.59 24.45 33.86
CA ALA A 508 -4.60 25.24 32.65
C ALA A 508 -3.16 25.44 32.12
N PRO A 509 -2.96 25.35 30.80
CA PRO A 509 -1.66 25.51 30.17
C PRO A 509 -1.07 26.90 30.39
N ASP A 510 0.26 26.98 30.49
CA ASP A 510 1.01 28.25 30.57
C ASP A 510 1.78 28.49 29.25
N PRO A 511 1.27 29.36 28.35
CA PRO A 511 1.91 29.64 27.07
C PRO A 511 3.30 30.26 27.20
N GLU A 512 3.62 30.93 28.31
CA GLU A 512 4.96 31.49 28.55
C GLU A 512 5.97 30.41 28.95
N ALA A 513 5.50 29.28 29.48
CA ALA A 513 6.34 28.14 29.85
C ALA A 513 6.83 27.35 28.64
N PHE A 514 6.01 27.26 27.58
CA PHE A 514 6.29 26.52 26.34
C PHE A 514 5.98 27.38 25.09
N PRO A 515 6.82 28.38 24.78
CA PRO A 515 6.56 29.33 23.70
C PRO A 515 6.68 28.68 22.31
N GLU A 516 5.99 29.22 21.31
CA GLU A 516 6.13 28.82 19.90
C GLU A 516 7.35 29.44 19.21
N VAL A 517 7.84 30.56 19.74
CA VAL A 517 8.97 31.32 19.17
C VAL A 517 9.99 31.63 20.24
N TRP A 518 11.25 31.27 19.99
CA TRP A 518 12.40 31.67 20.79
C TRP A 518 12.96 33.00 20.28
N ARG A 519 13.15 33.99 21.16
CA ARG A 519 13.70 35.30 20.81
C ARG A 519 15.01 35.56 21.54
N HIS A 520 16.05 35.95 20.80
CA HIS A 520 17.33 36.35 21.37
C HIS A 520 17.97 37.49 20.57
N GLY A 521 18.12 38.66 21.19
CA GLY A 521 18.59 39.86 20.48
C GLY A 521 17.59 40.28 19.38
N ASP A 522 18.10 40.40 18.15
CA ASP A 522 17.32 40.65 16.92
C ASP A 522 16.84 39.37 16.22
N LEU A 523 17.21 38.18 16.72
CA LEU A 523 16.88 36.88 16.12
C LEU A 523 15.61 36.28 16.74
N ALA A 524 14.82 35.61 15.89
CA ALA A 524 13.63 34.85 16.28
C ALA A 524 13.62 33.49 15.59
N PHE A 525 13.39 32.42 16.35
CA PHE A 525 13.42 31.03 15.88
C PHE A 525 12.11 30.33 16.24
N THR A 526 11.56 29.55 15.32
CA THR A 526 10.37 28.74 15.58
C THR A 526 10.75 27.51 16.40
N LEU A 527 9.88 27.14 17.34
CA LEU A 527 10.04 25.99 18.21
C LEU A 527 9.02 24.91 17.87
N ASP A 528 9.52 23.70 17.70
CA ASP A 528 8.75 22.50 17.39
C ASP A 528 8.91 21.51 18.54
N TYR A 529 7.80 20.93 18.98
CA TYR A 529 7.76 20.07 20.16
C TYR A 529 7.29 18.68 19.76
N GLU A 530 8.00 17.66 20.24
CA GLU A 530 7.63 16.26 20.03
C GLU A 530 7.47 15.55 21.37
N PHE A 531 6.44 14.72 21.47
CA PHE A 531 6.20 13.82 22.59
C PHE A 531 6.08 12.38 22.10
N ASP A 532 7.22 11.76 21.83
CA ASP A 532 7.34 10.34 21.54
C ASP A 532 8.57 9.78 22.25
N PRO A 533 8.43 9.17 23.43
CA PRO A 533 9.56 8.62 24.18
C PRO A 533 10.40 7.56 23.45
N ALA A 534 9.88 6.97 22.36
CA ALA A 534 10.61 6.02 21.51
C ALA A 534 11.36 6.71 20.35
N SER A 535 11.02 7.96 20.04
CA SER A 535 11.61 8.74 18.96
C SER A 535 12.97 9.31 19.37
N PRO A 536 14.00 9.24 18.50
CA PRO A 536 15.26 9.93 18.72
C PRO A 536 15.14 11.46 18.60
N THR A 537 14.00 11.98 18.11
CA THR A 537 13.70 13.41 18.00
C THR A 537 12.78 13.93 19.11
N ASP A 538 12.40 13.07 20.06
CA ASP A 538 11.63 13.44 21.26
C ASP A 538 12.23 14.67 21.94
N GLY A 539 11.44 15.72 22.15
CA GLY A 539 11.94 16.92 22.78
C GLY A 539 11.57 18.24 22.13
N LEU A 540 12.54 19.15 22.12
CA LEU A 540 12.44 20.49 21.56
C LEU A 540 13.37 20.57 20.34
N THR A 541 12.82 20.91 19.19
CA THR A 541 13.57 21.24 17.98
C THR A 541 13.47 22.74 17.71
N VAL A 542 14.60 23.37 17.44
CA VAL A 542 14.70 24.79 17.08
C VAL A 542 14.98 24.90 15.58
N ASP A 543 14.11 25.59 14.86
CA ASP A 543 14.29 25.83 13.43
C ASP A 543 15.16 27.07 13.21
N LEU A 544 16.28 26.88 12.50
CA LEU A 544 17.30 27.90 12.26
C LEU A 544 17.40 28.20 10.76
N PRO A 545 17.07 29.42 10.30
CA PRO A 545 17.35 29.82 8.93
C PRO A 545 18.85 29.75 8.62
N ILE A 546 19.23 29.22 7.45
CA ILE A 546 20.64 29.06 7.08
C ILE A 546 21.43 30.39 7.08
N ALA A 547 20.76 31.52 6.81
CA ALA A 547 21.36 32.85 6.86
C ALA A 547 21.77 33.28 8.29
N ASP A 548 21.07 32.81 9.32
CA ASP A 548 21.32 33.15 10.73
C ASP A 548 22.21 32.14 11.44
N LEU A 549 22.45 30.98 10.82
CA LEU A 549 23.27 29.91 11.36
C LEU A 549 24.66 30.40 11.82
N PRO A 550 25.42 31.23 11.06
CA PRO A 550 26.74 31.70 11.51
C PRO A 550 26.67 32.57 12.78
N ARG A 551 25.62 33.39 12.90
CA ARG A 551 25.43 34.40 13.98
C ARG A 551 24.83 33.82 15.26
N THR A 552 24.27 32.62 15.20
CA THR A 552 23.52 32.02 16.33
C THR A 552 24.49 31.46 17.39
N ASP A 553 24.45 31.95 18.62
CA ASP A 553 25.26 31.41 19.73
C ASP A 553 24.59 30.16 20.35
N PRO A 554 25.24 28.97 20.35
CA PRO A 554 24.70 27.77 20.99
C PRO A 554 24.41 27.95 22.49
N ALA A 555 25.12 28.83 23.19
CA ALA A 555 24.98 29.03 24.62
C ALA A 555 23.57 29.50 25.03
N VAL A 556 22.84 30.13 24.11
CA VAL A 556 21.50 30.67 24.33
C VAL A 556 20.49 29.56 24.63
N PHE A 557 20.63 28.40 23.99
CA PHE A 557 19.67 27.30 24.09
C PHE A 557 19.96 26.36 25.26
N GLU A 558 21.10 26.50 25.94
CA GLU A 558 21.48 25.62 27.06
C GLU A 558 20.45 25.58 28.19
N TRP A 559 19.68 26.66 28.35
CA TRP A 559 18.68 26.77 29.42
C TRP A 559 17.36 26.09 29.10
N ASN A 560 17.15 25.65 27.85
CA ASN A 560 15.87 25.13 27.36
C ASN A 560 14.69 26.11 27.65
N VAL A 561 13.46 25.73 27.30
CA VAL A 561 12.26 26.56 27.53
C VAL A 561 11.92 26.66 29.02
N PRO A 562 11.27 27.75 29.48
CA PRO A 562 11.02 27.96 30.92
C PRO A 562 10.35 26.78 31.63
N GLY A 563 9.39 26.11 30.98
CA GLY A 563 8.67 24.96 31.51
C GLY A 563 9.54 23.72 31.76
N ARG A 564 10.67 23.56 31.05
CA ARG A 564 11.57 22.40 31.18
C ARG A 564 12.77 22.62 32.10
N ARG A 565 12.95 23.84 32.62
CA ARG A 565 14.16 24.22 33.39
C ARG A 565 14.34 23.44 34.68
N ALA A 566 13.26 23.22 35.44
CA ALA A 566 13.34 22.48 36.70
C ALA A 566 13.79 21.04 36.46
N GLU A 567 13.21 20.39 35.45
CA GLU A 567 13.55 19.03 35.05
C GLU A 567 14.98 18.92 34.50
N LEU A 568 15.41 19.90 33.69
CA LEU A 568 16.78 19.99 33.19
C LEU A 568 17.80 20.12 34.33
N ILE A 569 17.54 21.00 35.31
CA ILE A 569 18.40 21.17 36.49
C ILE A 569 18.47 19.85 37.28
N GLU A 570 17.33 19.19 37.49
CA GLU A 570 17.28 17.89 38.16
C GLU A 570 18.13 16.83 37.44
N ALA A 571 17.95 16.69 36.12
CA ALA A 571 18.68 15.73 35.31
C ALA A 571 20.20 16.01 35.33
N MET A 572 20.59 17.28 35.30
CA MET A 572 21.99 17.71 35.43
C MET A 572 22.57 17.43 36.82
N ILE A 573 21.80 17.59 37.91
CA ILE A 573 22.25 17.18 39.25
C ILE A 573 22.39 15.66 39.32
N ARG A 574 21.51 14.91 38.65
CA ARG A 574 21.58 13.45 38.57
C ARG A 574 22.78 12.95 37.78
N SER A 575 23.22 13.66 36.74
CA SER A 575 24.38 13.29 35.92
C SER A 575 25.73 13.46 36.62
N LEU A 576 25.78 14.21 37.74
CA LEU A 576 27.00 14.36 38.54
C LEU A 576 27.56 13.02 39.04
N PRO A 577 28.90 12.88 39.15
CA PRO A 577 29.55 11.73 39.76
C PRO A 577 28.97 11.42 41.14
N LYS A 578 28.81 10.13 41.45
CA LYS A 578 28.18 9.64 42.69
C LYS A 578 28.78 10.26 43.97
N ALA A 579 30.07 10.58 43.97
CA ALA A 579 30.76 11.20 45.10
C ALA A 579 30.30 12.65 45.36
N ILE A 580 29.95 13.38 44.29
CA ILE A 580 29.50 14.77 44.33
C ILE A 580 27.98 14.81 44.56
N ARG A 581 27.20 14.02 43.79
CA ARG A 581 25.73 13.99 43.83
C ARG A 581 25.14 13.71 45.22
N ARG A 582 25.79 12.87 46.04
CA ARG A 582 25.34 12.52 47.39
C ARG A 582 25.16 13.72 48.33
N ARG A 583 25.82 14.86 48.05
CA ARG A 583 25.71 16.09 48.84
C ARG A 583 24.47 16.92 48.53
N PHE A 584 23.76 16.60 47.45
CA PHE A 584 22.62 17.33 46.91
C PHE A 584 21.31 16.54 47.02
N VAL A 585 21.23 15.66 48.03
CA VAL A 585 20.05 14.86 48.34
C VAL A 585 19.40 15.45 49.60
N PRO A 586 18.10 15.77 49.61
CA PRO A 586 17.09 15.52 48.58
C PRO A 586 17.25 16.37 47.31
N ILE A 587 17.08 15.74 46.13
CA ILE A 587 17.27 16.40 44.83
C ILE A 587 16.21 17.48 44.59
N ALA A 588 14.94 17.19 44.89
CA ALA A 588 13.83 18.13 44.70
C ALA A 588 14.04 19.47 45.44
N ASP A 589 14.46 19.42 46.71
CA ASP A 589 14.75 20.62 47.51
C ASP A 589 15.95 21.39 46.92
N THR A 590 16.96 20.65 46.43
CA THR A 590 18.15 21.25 45.81
C THR A 590 17.81 21.93 44.49
N VAL A 591 16.96 21.34 43.65
CA VAL A 591 16.50 21.93 42.38
C VAL A 591 15.82 23.28 42.64
N ALA A 592 14.88 23.32 43.59
CA ALA A 592 14.18 24.55 43.95
C ALA A 592 15.15 25.66 44.45
N ALA A 593 16.12 25.29 45.30
CA ALA A 593 17.12 26.23 45.82
C ALA A 593 18.08 26.73 44.73
N VAL A 594 18.51 25.85 43.82
CA VAL A 594 19.39 26.17 42.69
C VAL A 594 18.67 27.11 41.71
N GLN A 595 17.45 26.76 41.32
CA GLN A 595 16.65 27.53 40.37
C GLN A 595 16.37 28.96 40.86
N ALA A 596 16.06 29.15 42.15
CA ALA A 596 15.82 30.48 42.73
C ALA A 596 17.06 31.41 42.65
N GLY A 597 18.26 30.83 42.69
CA GLY A 597 19.54 31.54 42.66
C GLY A 597 20.13 31.75 41.27
N MET A 598 19.55 31.18 40.23
CA MET A 598 20.03 31.25 38.85
C MET A 598 19.41 32.44 38.11
N ARG A 599 20.14 32.95 37.11
CA ARG A 599 19.68 34.04 36.23
C ARG A 599 19.88 33.65 34.76
N PRO A 600 18.88 33.00 34.13
CA PRO A 600 18.95 32.64 32.72
C PRO A 600 19.25 33.88 31.85
N GLY A 601 20.22 33.77 30.95
CA GLY A 601 20.64 34.85 30.04
C GLY A 601 21.76 35.77 30.56
N GLU A 602 22.05 35.78 31.87
CA GLU A 602 23.20 36.50 32.45
C GLU A 602 24.45 35.61 32.60
N GLU A 603 24.27 34.29 32.66
CA GLU A 603 25.32 33.28 32.79
C GLU A 603 24.96 32.01 31.98
N THR A 604 25.95 31.18 31.65
CA THR A 604 25.68 29.86 31.02
C THR A 604 25.10 28.88 32.04
N LEU A 605 24.37 27.85 31.58
CA LEU A 605 23.74 26.87 32.48
C LEU A 605 24.79 26.23 33.41
N ILE A 606 25.93 25.83 32.84
CA ILE A 606 27.02 25.18 33.60
C ILE A 606 27.64 26.14 34.61
N GLN A 607 27.83 27.42 34.25
CA GLN A 607 28.35 28.42 35.18
C GLN A 607 27.39 28.63 36.36
N GLY A 608 26.09 28.79 36.09
CA GLY A 608 25.07 28.95 37.11
C GLY A 608 24.95 27.72 38.02
N LEU A 609 24.93 26.52 37.45
CA LEU A 609 24.90 25.26 38.19
C LEU A 609 26.13 25.11 39.10
N ARG A 610 27.35 25.31 38.59
CA ARG A 610 28.59 25.20 39.37
C ARG A 610 28.62 26.20 40.52
N ARG A 611 28.19 27.43 40.27
CA ARG A 611 28.15 28.52 41.26
C ARG A 611 27.16 28.22 42.37
N GLN A 612 25.94 27.78 42.03
CA GLN A 612 24.91 27.51 43.04
C GLN A 612 25.12 26.21 43.79
N LEU A 613 25.42 25.12 43.08
CA LEU A 613 25.72 23.84 43.73
C LEU A 613 27.01 23.89 44.53
N GLY A 614 28.03 24.64 44.07
CA GLY A 614 29.26 24.82 44.83
C GLY A 614 29.06 25.61 46.13
N ARG A 615 28.14 26.59 46.13
CA ARG A 615 27.72 27.31 47.34
C ARG A 615 26.91 26.42 48.28
N LEU A 616 25.97 25.63 47.76
CA LEU A 616 25.11 24.75 48.57
C LEU A 616 25.88 23.56 49.17
N GLY A 617 26.85 23.01 48.44
CA GLY A 617 27.59 21.80 48.82
C GLY A 617 29.00 22.05 49.38
N GLU A 618 29.40 23.32 49.52
CA GLU A 618 30.73 23.78 49.94
C GLU A 618 31.87 23.03 49.23
N ILE A 619 31.76 22.91 47.90
CA ILE A 619 32.69 22.15 47.07
C ILE A 619 32.90 22.83 45.73
N ALA A 620 34.15 22.82 45.23
CA ALA A 620 34.42 23.21 43.86
C ALA A 620 33.94 22.10 42.91
N ILE A 621 32.99 22.42 42.03
CA ILE A 621 32.52 21.50 40.99
C ILE A 621 33.37 21.72 39.73
N PRO A 622 34.09 20.68 39.25
CA PRO A 622 34.83 20.75 37.99
C PRO A 622 33.91 21.06 36.81
N PRO A 623 34.37 21.78 35.76
CA PRO A 623 33.57 22.08 34.57
C PRO A 623 33.06 20.83 33.85
N ASP A 624 33.85 19.76 33.86
CA ASP A 624 33.61 18.46 33.22
C ASP A 624 32.81 17.48 34.10
N ALA A 625 32.33 17.92 35.27
CA ALA A 625 31.59 17.06 36.18
C ALA A 625 30.15 16.76 35.74
N PHE A 626 29.60 17.50 34.78
CA PHE A 626 28.24 17.27 34.27
C PHE A 626 28.28 16.45 33.00
N ASP A 627 27.66 15.28 33.01
CA ASP A 627 27.50 14.45 31.82
C ASP A 627 26.21 14.84 31.09
N ARG A 628 26.35 15.55 29.96
CA ARG A 628 25.23 15.94 29.09
C ARG A 628 24.67 14.77 28.28
N THR A 629 25.47 13.74 28.02
CA THR A 629 25.03 12.55 27.27
C THR A 629 24.09 11.67 28.09
N ALA A 630 24.11 11.81 29.42
CA ALA A 630 23.19 11.16 30.34
C ALA A 630 21.81 11.86 30.45
N LEU A 631 21.60 12.98 29.76
CA LEU A 631 20.30 13.65 29.72
C LEU A 631 19.29 12.83 28.90
N PRO A 632 18.03 12.69 29.36
CA PRO A 632 16.94 12.20 28.53
C PRO A 632 16.86 12.94 27.18
N ALA A 633 16.42 12.25 26.13
CA ALA A 633 16.29 12.82 24.78
C ALA A 633 15.48 14.13 24.79
N HIS A 634 14.35 14.15 25.47
CA HIS A 634 13.46 15.32 25.52
C HIS A 634 14.03 16.57 26.20
N LEU A 635 15.15 16.46 26.91
CA LEU A 635 15.84 17.60 27.53
C LEU A 635 17.04 18.09 26.71
N ARG A 636 17.41 17.37 25.64
CA ARG A 636 18.46 17.76 24.70
C ARG A 636 17.82 18.57 23.57
N THR A 637 18.23 19.82 23.43
CA THR A 637 17.74 20.67 22.34
C THR A 637 18.29 20.18 21.00
N ARG A 638 17.40 19.95 20.05
CA ARG A 638 17.74 19.65 18.66
C ARG A 638 17.65 20.92 17.83
N PHE A 639 18.46 21.00 16.79
CA PHE A 639 18.48 22.09 15.83
C PHE A 639 18.18 21.54 14.45
N ARG A 640 17.33 22.24 13.70
CA ARG A 640 16.98 21.92 12.33
C ARG A 640 17.25 23.14 11.48
N VAL A 641 18.25 23.06 10.60
CA VAL A 641 18.63 24.17 9.72
C VAL A 641 17.75 24.14 8.48
N VAL A 642 17.05 25.24 8.22
CA VAL A 642 16.12 25.40 7.10
C VAL A 642 16.65 26.37 6.05
N GLY A 643 16.44 26.03 4.79
CA GLY A 643 16.79 26.88 3.63
C GLY A 643 15.74 27.94 3.33
N GLU A 644 15.91 28.67 2.22
CA GLU A 644 15.04 29.81 1.86
C GLU A 644 13.60 29.40 1.52
N SER A 645 13.37 28.16 1.09
CA SER A 645 12.03 27.65 0.76
C SER A 645 11.39 26.83 1.89
N GLY A 646 12.02 26.81 3.06
CA GLY A 646 11.58 26.02 4.23
C GLY A 646 12.03 24.56 4.20
N GLU A 647 12.90 24.18 3.26
CA GLU A 647 13.46 22.84 3.17
C GLU A 647 14.48 22.57 4.28
N VAL A 648 14.46 21.36 4.85
CA VAL A 648 15.42 20.94 5.87
C VAL A 648 16.76 20.60 5.23
N MET A 649 17.80 21.35 5.58
CA MET A 649 19.15 21.19 5.03
C MET A 649 20.00 20.21 5.85
N SER A 650 19.96 20.34 7.18
CA SER A 650 20.60 19.41 8.12
C SER A 650 19.96 19.56 9.50
N GLU A 651 20.10 18.55 10.34
CA GLU A 651 19.55 18.53 11.70
C GLU A 651 20.44 17.74 12.67
N GLY A 652 20.41 18.10 13.95
CA GLY A 652 21.23 17.47 14.97
C GLY A 652 21.20 18.20 16.32
N GLU A 653 21.82 17.60 17.33
CA GLU A 653 21.91 18.17 18.68
C GLU A 653 23.15 19.07 18.88
N ASP A 654 24.12 19.00 17.96
CA ASP A 654 25.35 19.79 18.01
C ASP A 654 25.31 20.92 16.98
N LEU A 655 24.96 22.12 17.45
CA LEU A 655 24.90 23.30 16.61
C LEU A 655 26.27 23.70 16.04
N ALA A 656 27.37 23.41 16.73
CA ALA A 656 28.71 23.72 16.21
C ALA A 656 29.04 22.81 15.01
N ALA A 657 28.75 21.52 15.12
CA ALA A 657 28.92 20.59 14.00
C ALA A 657 28.04 20.97 12.79
N LEU A 658 26.80 21.41 13.03
CA LEU A 658 25.90 21.88 11.95
C LEU A 658 26.44 23.16 11.28
N LYS A 659 27.00 24.09 12.04
CA LYS A 659 27.67 25.30 11.50
C LYS A 659 28.83 24.94 10.59
N ASP A 660 29.68 24.00 11.00
CA ASP A 660 30.83 23.56 10.21
C ASP A 660 30.39 22.85 8.93
N GLN A 661 29.42 21.93 9.05
CA GLN A 661 28.87 21.17 7.93
C GLN A 661 28.26 22.09 6.86
N LEU A 662 27.47 23.07 7.27
CA LEU A 662 26.73 23.96 6.36
C LEU A 662 27.44 25.29 6.10
N ALA A 663 28.70 25.43 6.50
CA ALA A 663 29.46 26.67 6.31
C ALA A 663 29.51 27.13 4.85
N ALA A 664 29.72 26.19 3.91
CA ALA A 664 29.77 26.50 2.48
C ALA A 664 28.41 26.89 1.90
N ASP A 665 27.32 26.28 2.38
CA ASP A 665 25.96 26.60 1.97
C ASP A 665 25.52 27.96 2.53
N ALA A 666 25.81 28.23 3.80
CA ALA A 666 25.54 29.53 4.43
C ALA A 666 26.33 30.66 3.74
N ARG A 667 27.61 30.41 3.39
CA ARG A 667 28.41 31.35 2.59
C ARG A 667 27.81 31.59 1.20
N ARG A 668 27.28 30.55 0.54
CA ARG A 668 26.61 30.69 -0.77
C ARG A 668 25.31 31.49 -0.67
N THR A 669 24.49 31.25 0.35
CA THR A 669 23.26 32.04 0.60
C THR A 669 23.57 33.51 0.81
N ILE A 670 24.66 33.82 1.55
CA ILE A 670 25.12 35.19 1.74
C ILE A 670 25.69 35.78 0.43
N ALA A 671 26.48 35.01 -0.32
CA ALA A 671 27.12 35.44 -1.57
C ALA A 671 26.16 35.57 -2.77
N ALA A 672 25.01 34.92 -2.76
CA ALA A 672 24.00 35.00 -3.82
C ALA A 672 23.30 36.38 -3.88
N GLN A 673 23.53 37.25 -2.90
CA GLN A 673 22.98 38.60 -2.83
C GLN A 673 23.81 39.55 -3.71
N ARG A 674 23.33 39.87 -4.92
CA ARG A 674 24.02 40.74 -5.89
C ARG A 674 24.27 42.14 -5.34
N HIS A 675 25.53 42.59 -5.37
CA HIS A 675 25.94 43.93 -4.95
C HIS A 675 26.39 44.81 -6.15
N PRO A 676 26.09 46.13 -6.19
CA PRO A 676 26.45 47.01 -7.32
C PRO A 676 27.95 47.15 -7.66
N LEU A 677 28.83 46.72 -6.75
CA LEU A 677 30.28 46.70 -6.98
C LEU A 677 30.75 45.53 -7.85
N GLU A 678 29.96 44.46 -7.96
CA GLU A 678 30.35 43.29 -8.74
C GLU A 678 30.29 43.58 -10.24
N ARG A 679 31.38 43.28 -10.95
CA ARG A 679 31.54 43.53 -12.39
C ARG A 679 32.27 42.38 -13.04
N GLN A 680 32.02 42.13 -14.32
CA GLN A 680 32.65 41.05 -15.08
C GLN A 680 33.19 41.58 -16.40
N GLY A 681 34.12 40.83 -17.02
CA GLY A 681 34.60 41.14 -18.37
C GLY A 681 35.54 42.34 -18.46
N LEU A 682 36.25 42.67 -17.38
CA LEU A 682 37.16 43.82 -17.34
C LEU A 682 38.47 43.46 -18.07
N THR A 683 38.83 44.29 -19.05
CA THR A 683 40.12 44.21 -19.75
C THR A 683 40.98 45.46 -19.52
N ALA A 684 40.43 46.45 -18.81
CA ALA A 684 41.11 47.66 -18.35
C ALA A 684 40.46 48.16 -17.05
N TRP A 685 41.18 48.99 -16.31
CA TRP A 685 40.65 49.60 -15.08
C TRP A 685 39.48 50.55 -15.39
N THR A 686 38.25 50.13 -15.05
CA THR A 686 37.02 50.90 -15.29
C THR A 686 36.07 50.89 -14.08
N ILE A 687 36.58 50.44 -12.93
CA ILE A 687 35.79 50.08 -11.74
C ILE A 687 35.81 51.14 -10.63
N GLY A 688 36.56 52.22 -10.80
CA GLY A 688 36.72 53.26 -9.78
C GLY A 688 37.60 52.78 -8.62
N ASP A 689 37.23 53.18 -7.40
CA ASP A 689 37.92 52.78 -6.17
C ASP A 689 37.30 51.50 -5.61
N LEU A 690 38.15 50.51 -5.31
CA LEU A 690 37.76 49.30 -4.58
C LEU A 690 37.86 49.57 -3.06
N PRO A 691 36.74 49.60 -2.32
CA PRO A 691 36.78 49.76 -0.87
C PRO A 691 37.33 48.50 -0.19
N GLU A 692 37.87 48.66 1.02
CA GLU A 692 38.45 47.57 1.81
C GLU A 692 37.41 46.51 2.20
N SER A 693 36.18 46.92 2.52
CA SER A 693 35.02 46.06 2.77
C SER A 693 33.70 46.78 2.49
N VAL A 694 32.61 46.02 2.35
CA VAL A 694 31.22 46.50 2.18
C VAL A 694 30.24 45.65 2.98
N GLU A 695 29.10 46.23 3.35
CA GLU A 695 27.99 45.53 4.01
C GLU A 695 26.96 45.06 2.97
N VAL A 696 26.56 43.79 3.03
CA VAL A 696 25.61 43.14 2.12
C VAL A 696 24.41 42.61 2.92
N GLY A 697 23.18 42.83 2.42
CA GLY A 697 21.92 42.34 3.01
C GLY A 697 20.92 43.43 3.45
N GLU A 698 19.67 43.01 3.70
CA GLU A 698 18.57 43.86 4.19
C GLU A 698 18.11 43.47 5.60
N GLY A 699 17.63 44.45 6.38
CA GLY A 699 17.05 44.21 7.70
C GLY A 699 18.06 43.70 8.73
N ALA A 700 17.67 42.64 9.46
CA ALA A 700 18.47 42.06 10.54
C ALA A 700 19.63 41.19 10.03
N HIS A 701 19.73 40.87 8.74
CA HIS A 701 20.69 39.90 8.19
C HIS A 701 21.85 40.56 7.40
N ARG A 702 22.51 41.57 7.99
CA ARG A 702 23.67 42.23 7.36
C ARG A 702 24.97 41.45 7.56
N ALA A 703 25.78 41.33 6.51
CA ALA A 703 27.08 40.67 6.54
C ALA A 703 28.17 41.53 5.86
N THR A 704 29.38 41.54 6.42
CA THR A 704 30.55 42.19 5.83
C THR A 704 31.17 41.33 4.73
N ALA A 705 31.49 41.92 3.58
CA ALA A 705 32.14 41.27 2.44
C ALA A 705 33.29 42.13 1.87
N PHE A 706 34.24 41.51 1.17
CA PHE A 706 35.53 42.09 0.78
C PHE A 706 35.72 42.06 -0.75
N PRO A 707 35.67 43.21 -1.45
CA PRO A 707 35.80 43.26 -2.91
C PRO A 707 37.19 42.82 -3.41
N ALA A 708 37.25 41.90 -4.37
CA ALA A 708 38.49 41.41 -4.97
C ALA A 708 38.46 41.40 -6.50
N LEU A 709 39.61 41.64 -7.13
CA LEU A 709 39.84 41.34 -8.55
C LEU A 709 40.05 39.84 -8.71
N VAL A 710 39.32 39.21 -9.62
CA VAL A 710 39.36 37.77 -9.89
C VAL A 710 39.79 37.54 -11.32
N ASP A 711 40.83 36.73 -11.52
CA ASP A 711 41.29 36.31 -12.85
C ASP A 711 40.28 35.35 -13.49
N ASP A 712 39.68 35.74 -14.63
CA ASP A 712 38.81 34.88 -15.44
C ASP A 712 39.52 34.41 -16.74
N GLY A 713 40.84 34.60 -16.86
CA GLY A 713 41.68 34.17 -17.97
C GLY A 713 41.77 35.17 -19.13
N ASP A 714 40.66 35.42 -19.82
CA ASP A 714 40.59 36.42 -20.91
C ASP A 714 40.11 37.81 -20.44
N SER A 715 39.70 37.89 -19.17
CA SER A 715 39.16 39.08 -18.52
C SER A 715 39.32 38.98 -17.00
N VAL A 716 38.93 40.04 -16.29
CA VAL A 716 38.93 40.12 -14.83
C VAL A 716 37.55 40.52 -14.33
N SER A 717 37.14 39.97 -13.19
CA SER A 717 35.91 40.34 -12.50
C SER A 717 36.20 41.03 -11.17
N VAL A 718 35.28 41.89 -10.72
CA VAL A 718 35.17 42.30 -9.31
C VAL A 718 34.13 41.40 -8.66
N ARG A 719 34.50 40.67 -7.61
CA ARG A 719 33.60 39.82 -6.82
C ARG A 719 33.74 40.13 -5.34
N LEU A 720 32.67 39.91 -4.57
CA LEU A 720 32.70 40.06 -3.12
C LEU A 720 33.13 38.75 -2.45
N MET A 721 34.21 38.79 -1.67
CA MET A 721 34.73 37.65 -0.91
C MET A 721 34.20 37.66 0.53
N PRO A 722 33.83 36.52 1.11
CA PRO A 722 33.40 36.40 2.50
C PRO A 722 34.47 36.80 3.55
N THR A 723 35.76 36.69 3.23
CA THR A 723 36.86 36.99 4.17
C THR A 723 37.97 37.80 3.52
N ALA A 724 38.72 38.55 4.34
CA ALA A 724 39.89 39.30 3.88
C ALA A 724 41.00 38.37 3.32
N ALA A 725 41.14 37.15 3.86
CA ALA A 725 42.11 36.18 3.35
C ALA A 725 41.76 35.67 1.94
N GLU A 726 40.47 35.41 1.68
CA GLU A 726 39.98 35.04 0.34
C GLU A 726 40.11 36.20 -0.65
N GLN A 727 39.89 37.44 -0.20
CA GLN A 727 40.14 38.65 -0.97
C GLN A 727 41.61 38.75 -1.38
N GLU A 728 42.53 38.66 -0.43
CA GLU A 728 43.98 38.78 -0.68
C GLU A 728 44.48 37.73 -1.68
N ALA A 729 44.02 36.49 -1.52
CA ALA A 729 44.37 35.37 -2.41
C ALA A 729 43.91 35.59 -3.87
N ALA A 730 42.73 36.17 -4.08
CA ALA A 730 42.19 36.45 -5.42
C ALA A 730 42.78 37.74 -6.04
N MET A 731 42.94 38.78 -5.21
CA MET A 731 43.27 40.14 -5.63
C MET A 731 44.60 40.23 -6.39
N ARG A 732 45.61 39.47 -5.96
CA ARG A 732 46.95 39.49 -6.56
C ARG A 732 46.97 38.88 -7.98
N PRO A 733 46.47 37.65 -8.23
CA PRO A 733 46.26 37.13 -9.58
C PRO A 733 45.40 38.03 -10.47
N GLY A 734 44.26 38.52 -9.96
CA GLY A 734 43.37 39.39 -10.72
C GLY A 734 44.05 40.69 -11.17
N ALA A 735 44.86 41.30 -10.31
CA ALA A 735 45.65 42.49 -10.66
C ALA A 735 46.71 42.19 -11.74
N CYS A 736 47.38 41.04 -11.65
CA CYS A 736 48.37 40.59 -12.65
C CYS A 736 47.71 40.37 -14.02
N ARG A 737 46.56 39.69 -14.05
CA ARG A 737 45.80 39.47 -15.28
C ARG A 737 45.38 40.79 -15.91
N LEU A 738 44.78 41.69 -15.13
CA LEU A 738 44.32 42.99 -15.63
C LEU A 738 45.49 43.80 -16.19
N LEU A 739 46.65 43.77 -15.54
CA LEU A 739 47.87 44.38 -16.03
C LEU A 739 48.26 43.83 -17.41
N LEU A 740 48.37 42.50 -17.56
CA LEU A 740 48.77 41.85 -18.81
C LEU A 740 47.80 42.15 -19.96
N LEU A 741 46.49 42.15 -19.70
CA LEU A 741 45.45 42.49 -20.69
C LEU A 741 45.55 43.94 -21.21
N THR A 742 46.12 44.85 -20.42
CA THR A 742 46.31 46.26 -20.82
C THR A 742 47.61 46.52 -21.60
N LEU A 743 48.51 45.53 -21.68
CA LEU A 743 49.78 45.67 -22.38
C LEU A 743 49.70 45.08 -23.80
N PRO A 744 50.34 45.71 -24.79
CA PRO A 744 50.27 45.23 -26.18
C PRO A 744 51.13 43.99 -26.39
N SER A 745 50.47 42.85 -26.61
CA SER A 745 51.08 41.57 -27.02
C SER A 745 52.26 41.09 -26.15
N PRO A 746 52.10 41.01 -24.80
CA PRO A 746 53.16 40.56 -23.89
C PRO A 746 53.68 39.15 -24.23
N GLU A 747 52.84 38.29 -24.80
CA GLU A 747 53.22 36.94 -25.25
C GLU A 747 54.35 36.94 -26.29
N ARG A 748 54.55 38.04 -27.03
CA ARG A 748 55.64 38.15 -28.02
C ARG A 748 57.03 38.19 -27.39
N ILE A 749 57.14 38.56 -26.11
CA ILE A 749 58.41 38.61 -25.36
C ILE A 749 59.05 37.22 -25.32
N LEU A 750 58.24 36.19 -25.06
CA LEU A 750 58.72 34.81 -24.82
C LEU A 750 58.74 33.94 -26.07
N ARG A 751 58.10 34.36 -27.17
CA ARG A 751 58.11 33.62 -28.44
C ARG A 751 59.51 33.20 -28.92
N PRO A 752 60.59 34.01 -28.78
CA PRO A 752 61.94 33.58 -29.17
C PRO A 752 62.49 32.39 -28.37
N LEU A 753 61.98 32.14 -27.16
CA LEU A 753 62.36 30.99 -26.32
C LEU A 753 61.62 29.70 -26.70
N VAL A 754 60.62 29.77 -27.60
CA VAL A 754 59.81 28.63 -28.02
C VAL A 754 60.25 28.15 -29.41
N ASP A 755 61.09 27.13 -29.42
CA ASP A 755 61.56 26.38 -30.59
C ASP A 755 61.11 24.91 -30.54
N ARG A 756 61.57 24.09 -31.49
CA ARG A 756 61.19 22.67 -31.53
C ARG A 756 61.65 21.87 -30.30
N ASN A 757 62.82 22.19 -29.73
CA ASN A 757 63.39 21.43 -28.63
C ASN A 757 62.75 21.82 -27.29
N THR A 758 62.60 23.12 -27.07
CA THR A 758 61.95 23.68 -25.88
C THR A 758 60.47 23.34 -25.80
N ARG A 759 59.78 23.12 -26.92
CA ARG A 759 58.37 22.67 -26.91
C ARG A 759 58.16 21.28 -26.31
N GLU A 760 59.11 20.37 -26.45
CA GLU A 760 59.04 19.06 -25.77
C GLU A 760 59.33 19.24 -24.27
N THR A 761 60.34 20.03 -23.91
CA THR A 761 60.63 20.40 -22.50
C THR A 761 59.48 21.14 -21.82
N ILE A 762 58.69 21.93 -22.53
CA ILE A 762 57.50 22.58 -21.95
C ILE A 762 56.44 21.52 -21.58
N ARG A 763 56.31 20.46 -22.37
CA ARG A 763 55.28 19.41 -22.21
C ARG A 763 55.59 18.38 -21.13
N SER A 764 56.85 18.29 -20.68
CA SER A 764 57.18 17.52 -19.47
C SER A 764 56.77 18.26 -18.19
N GLY A 765 56.50 19.56 -18.29
CA GLY A 765 55.90 20.33 -17.21
C GLY A 765 54.37 20.16 -17.15
N PRO A 766 53.71 20.93 -16.28
CA PRO A 766 52.26 20.88 -16.08
C PRO A 766 51.46 21.53 -17.23
N TYR A 767 52.09 21.82 -18.37
CA TYR A 767 51.54 22.63 -19.45
C TYR A 767 51.11 21.79 -20.64
N GLN A 768 49.93 22.08 -21.19
CA GLN A 768 49.41 21.42 -22.40
C GLN A 768 50.10 21.92 -23.67
N ASP A 769 50.38 23.23 -23.71
CA ASP A 769 51.04 23.87 -24.84
C ASP A 769 51.93 25.04 -24.41
N ALA A 770 52.63 25.61 -25.41
CA ALA A 770 53.52 26.74 -25.17
C ALA A 770 52.78 28.03 -24.78
N ALA A 771 51.47 28.15 -25.08
CA ALA A 771 50.71 29.34 -24.71
C ALA A 771 50.44 29.35 -23.20
N GLU A 772 50.09 28.21 -22.60
CA GLU A 772 49.93 28.06 -21.15
C GLU A 772 51.23 28.34 -20.40
N TRP A 773 52.37 27.85 -20.90
CA TRP A 773 53.68 28.15 -20.34
C TRP A 773 54.06 29.63 -20.45
N ILE A 774 53.78 30.26 -21.60
CA ILE A 774 53.98 31.71 -21.78
C ILE A 774 53.13 32.48 -20.78
N ASP A 775 51.88 32.07 -20.56
CA ASP A 775 50.96 32.72 -19.62
C ASP A 775 51.47 32.65 -18.18
N ASP A 776 51.88 31.47 -17.70
CA ASP A 776 52.42 31.33 -16.33
C ASP A 776 53.72 32.14 -16.14
N CYS A 777 54.61 32.16 -17.15
CA CYS A 777 55.82 32.99 -17.11
C CYS A 777 55.48 34.49 -17.02
N LEU A 778 54.47 34.94 -17.77
CA LEU A 778 54.01 36.33 -17.75
C LEU A 778 53.31 36.68 -16.44
N MET A 779 52.45 35.79 -15.92
CA MET A 779 51.78 35.96 -14.64
C MET A 779 52.78 36.02 -13.49
N ALA A 780 53.79 35.16 -13.47
CA ALA A 780 54.88 35.21 -12.48
C ALA A 780 55.71 36.50 -12.55
N ALA A 781 56.04 36.96 -13.77
CA ALA A 781 56.77 38.22 -13.96
C ALA A 781 55.91 39.44 -13.55
N ALA A 782 54.63 39.46 -13.90
CA ALA A 782 53.68 40.48 -13.47
C ALA A 782 53.51 40.49 -11.94
N ALA A 783 53.42 39.31 -11.33
CA ALA A 783 53.32 39.16 -9.87
C ALA A 783 54.56 39.71 -9.15
N ALA A 784 55.76 39.45 -9.68
CA ALA A 784 57.00 40.02 -9.13
C ALA A 784 57.04 41.56 -9.21
N ILE A 785 56.37 42.16 -10.20
CA ILE A 785 56.23 43.61 -10.32
C ILE A 785 55.19 44.13 -9.32
N VAL A 786 54.05 43.45 -9.16
CA VAL A 786 53.03 43.78 -8.16
C VAL A 786 53.61 43.74 -6.74
N ASP A 787 54.39 42.71 -6.41
CA ASP A 787 54.98 42.54 -5.08
C ASP A 787 55.95 43.69 -4.71
N ARG A 788 56.65 44.28 -5.70
CA ARG A 788 57.55 45.43 -5.48
C ARG A 788 56.81 46.69 -5.04
N LEU A 789 55.54 46.83 -5.43
CA LEU A 789 54.70 47.94 -5.00
C LEU A 789 54.12 47.74 -3.59
N GLY A 790 54.26 46.54 -3.02
CA GLY A 790 53.84 46.21 -1.65
C GLY A 790 52.35 45.88 -1.49
N CYS A 791 51.49 46.28 -2.42
CA CYS A 791 50.08 45.88 -2.45
C CYS A 791 49.51 45.90 -3.88
N PRO A 792 48.48 45.08 -4.17
CA PRO A 792 47.68 45.21 -5.38
C PRO A 792 47.02 46.60 -5.48
N PRO A 793 46.76 47.11 -6.70
CA PRO A 793 46.10 48.41 -6.88
C PRO A 793 44.65 48.35 -6.40
N ALA A 794 44.25 49.32 -5.58
CA ALA A 794 42.86 49.52 -5.13
C ALA A 794 42.15 50.65 -5.89
N ASP A 795 42.89 51.45 -6.66
CA ASP A 795 42.39 52.61 -7.40
C ASP A 795 43.08 52.74 -8.78
N GLU A 796 42.55 53.63 -9.62
CA GLU A 796 43.06 53.87 -10.97
C GLU A 796 44.50 54.43 -10.95
N ALA A 797 44.81 55.27 -9.96
CA ALA A 797 46.14 55.86 -9.80
C ALA A 797 47.19 54.80 -9.44
N GLY A 798 46.86 53.84 -8.58
CA GLY A 798 47.68 52.69 -8.24
C GLY A 798 47.89 51.76 -9.43
N PHE A 799 46.83 51.50 -10.19
CA PHE A 799 46.94 50.68 -11.40
C PHE A 799 47.82 51.34 -12.47
N GLU A 800 47.76 52.67 -12.65
CA GLU A 800 48.63 53.36 -13.60
C GLU A 800 50.11 53.30 -13.20
N ARG A 801 50.42 53.39 -11.89
CA ARG A 801 51.80 53.19 -11.38
C ARG A 801 52.30 51.78 -11.70
N LEU A 802 51.48 50.77 -11.46
CA LEU A 802 51.78 49.38 -11.79
C LEU A 802 52.02 49.21 -13.30
N ARG A 803 51.15 49.79 -14.14
CA ARG A 803 51.27 49.74 -15.59
C ARG A 803 52.55 50.42 -16.10
N SER A 804 52.95 51.54 -15.51
CA SER A 804 54.20 52.21 -15.86
C SER A 804 55.41 51.35 -15.55
N LEU A 805 55.47 50.76 -14.35
CA LEU A 805 56.58 49.89 -13.94
C LEU A 805 56.68 48.65 -14.83
N ALA A 806 55.53 48.06 -15.19
CA ALA A 806 55.49 46.91 -16.08
C ALA A 806 55.97 47.20 -17.50
N ARG A 807 55.74 48.40 -18.04
CA ARG A 807 56.28 48.78 -19.36
C ARG A 807 57.82 48.77 -19.39
N ASP A 808 58.45 49.10 -18.27
CA ASP A 808 59.91 49.19 -18.17
C ASP A 808 60.55 47.83 -17.85
N GLU A 809 59.91 46.99 -17.03
CA GLU A 809 60.56 45.82 -16.43
C GLU A 809 60.02 44.46 -16.88
N LEU A 810 58.80 44.38 -17.44
CA LEU A 810 58.14 43.11 -17.72
C LEU A 810 58.90 42.27 -18.75
N ALA A 811 59.49 42.90 -19.78
CA ALA A 811 60.20 42.18 -20.83
C ALA A 811 61.44 41.43 -20.31
N ASP A 812 62.28 42.11 -19.52
CA ASP A 812 63.49 41.53 -18.95
C ASP A 812 63.15 40.46 -17.91
N LEU A 813 62.16 40.73 -17.05
CA LEU A 813 61.72 39.78 -16.04
C LEU A 813 61.09 38.54 -16.65
N ALA A 814 60.13 38.69 -17.57
CA ALA A 814 59.50 37.56 -18.24
C ALA A 814 60.55 36.70 -18.95
N THR A 815 61.49 37.31 -19.69
CA THR A 815 62.58 36.58 -20.36
C THR A 815 63.40 35.77 -19.35
N ALA A 816 63.80 36.38 -18.22
CA ALA A 816 64.55 35.69 -17.17
C ALA A 816 63.75 34.56 -16.51
N VAL A 817 62.44 34.75 -16.27
CA VAL A 817 61.55 33.68 -15.77
C VAL A 817 61.46 32.55 -16.78
N GLY A 818 61.29 32.86 -18.07
CA GLY A 818 61.20 31.87 -19.13
C GLY A 818 62.47 31.01 -19.24
N GLU A 819 63.65 31.63 -19.24
CA GLU A 819 64.93 30.91 -19.27
C GLU A 819 65.12 30.01 -18.04
N GLN A 820 64.78 30.51 -16.84
CA GLN A 820 64.86 29.73 -15.60
C GLN A 820 63.83 28.60 -15.56
N SER A 821 62.63 28.84 -16.06
CA SER A 821 61.57 27.84 -16.16
C SER A 821 61.99 26.70 -17.10
N LEU A 822 62.54 27.02 -18.28
CA LEU A 822 63.06 25.99 -19.20
C LEU A 822 64.20 25.18 -18.58
N ALA A 823 65.09 25.82 -17.82
CA ALA A 823 66.15 25.11 -17.09
C ALA A 823 65.58 24.17 -16.01
N LEU A 824 64.54 24.60 -15.29
CA LEU A 824 63.83 23.80 -14.29
C LEU A 824 63.12 22.61 -14.93
N LEU A 825 62.38 22.82 -16.03
CA LEU A 825 61.63 21.75 -16.72
C LEU A 825 62.53 20.67 -17.30
N ARG A 826 63.77 20.99 -17.69
CA ARG A 826 64.77 19.96 -18.05
C ARG A 826 65.13 19.06 -16.87
N SER A 827 65.14 19.60 -15.64
CA SER A 827 65.32 18.78 -14.45
C SER A 827 64.08 17.96 -14.12
N VAL A 828 62.87 18.38 -14.53
CA VAL A 828 61.67 17.52 -14.50
C VAL A 828 61.82 16.35 -15.48
N GLU A 829 62.20 16.61 -16.74
CA GLU A 829 62.45 15.56 -17.74
C GLU A 829 63.48 14.53 -17.24
N GLU A 830 64.56 15.00 -16.60
CA GLU A 830 65.60 14.15 -16.04
C GLU A 830 65.07 13.27 -14.90
N VAL A 831 64.24 13.83 -14.01
CA VAL A 831 63.60 13.06 -12.93
C VAL A 831 62.64 12.02 -13.49
N GLU A 832 61.77 12.38 -14.45
CA GLU A 832 60.85 11.45 -15.11
C GLU A 832 61.59 10.28 -15.77
N TRP A 833 62.66 10.58 -16.51
CA TRP A 833 63.48 9.55 -17.14
C TRP A 833 64.15 8.60 -16.14
N LEU A 834 64.54 9.11 -14.96
CA LEU A 834 65.14 8.32 -13.89
C LEU A 834 64.12 7.51 -13.07
N LEU A 835 62.83 7.86 -13.11
CA LEU A 835 61.77 7.15 -12.39
C LEU A 835 61.43 5.81 -13.04
N ASP A 836 61.34 5.75 -14.38
CA ASP A 836 61.00 4.54 -15.15
C ASP A 836 61.78 3.27 -14.73
N PRO A 837 63.13 3.28 -14.64
CA PRO A 837 63.89 2.07 -14.29
C PRO A 837 63.76 1.63 -12.83
N VAL A 838 63.24 2.48 -11.93
CA VAL A 838 63.13 2.19 -10.49
C VAL A 838 61.68 2.01 -10.02
N ALA A 839 60.69 2.40 -10.84
CA ALA A 839 59.25 2.38 -10.55
C ALA A 839 58.77 1.06 -9.90
N ASP A 840 59.00 -0.08 -10.55
CA ASP A 840 58.51 -1.38 -10.08
C ASP A 840 59.28 -1.90 -8.85
N ARG A 841 60.53 -1.45 -8.66
CA ARG A 841 61.44 -2.03 -7.66
C ARG A 841 61.38 -1.30 -6.33
N PHE A 842 61.06 -0.01 -6.33
CA PHE A 842 61.07 0.85 -5.15
C PHE A 842 59.82 1.76 -5.13
N PRO A 843 58.61 1.18 -5.08
CA PRO A 843 57.35 1.93 -5.23
C PRO A 843 57.20 3.03 -4.17
N ASP A 844 57.55 2.78 -2.91
CA ASP A 844 57.40 3.79 -1.83
C ASP A 844 58.28 5.04 -2.07
N ALA A 845 59.49 4.86 -2.59
CA ALA A 845 60.40 5.97 -2.90
C ALA A 845 59.96 6.72 -4.16
N VAL A 846 59.35 6.01 -5.12
CA VAL A 846 58.78 6.58 -6.34
C VAL A 846 57.54 7.41 -6.00
N ASP A 847 56.64 6.90 -5.17
CA ASP A 847 55.45 7.62 -4.70
C ASP A 847 55.84 8.90 -3.94
N ASP A 848 56.83 8.82 -3.05
CA ASP A 848 57.35 10.00 -2.34
C ASP A 848 57.96 11.04 -3.28
N VAL A 849 58.74 10.60 -4.28
CA VAL A 849 59.33 11.51 -5.28
C VAL A 849 58.25 12.15 -6.15
N VAL A 850 57.27 11.38 -6.64
CA VAL A 850 56.15 11.90 -7.42
C VAL A 850 55.35 12.91 -6.59
N ALA A 851 55.08 12.60 -5.32
CA ALA A 851 54.42 13.53 -4.41
C ALA A 851 55.23 14.82 -4.20
N GLN A 852 56.56 14.72 -4.04
CA GLN A 852 57.44 15.89 -3.91
C GLN A 852 57.46 16.75 -5.18
N VAL A 853 57.57 16.12 -6.36
CA VAL A 853 57.57 16.82 -7.65
C VAL A 853 56.25 17.55 -7.87
N ASN A 854 55.10 16.89 -7.61
CA ASN A 854 53.78 17.50 -7.76
C ASN A 854 53.52 18.66 -6.79
N ARG A 855 54.19 18.70 -5.63
CA ARG A 855 54.14 19.86 -4.71
C ARG A 855 54.95 21.06 -5.22
N LEU A 856 56.03 20.79 -5.95
CA LEU A 856 56.96 21.81 -6.44
C LEU A 856 56.59 22.33 -7.84
N VAL A 857 55.99 21.48 -8.67
CA VAL A 857 55.66 21.73 -10.06
C VAL A 857 54.20 21.33 -10.28
N TYR A 858 53.33 22.33 -10.34
CA TYR A 858 51.88 22.23 -10.53
C TYR A 858 51.41 23.31 -11.53
N PRO A 859 50.21 23.22 -12.12
CA PRO A 859 49.73 24.27 -13.02
C PRO A 859 49.74 25.66 -12.34
N GLY A 860 50.45 26.64 -12.91
CA GLY A 860 50.59 27.99 -12.33
C GLY A 860 51.68 28.13 -11.27
N PHE A 861 52.57 27.14 -11.12
CA PHE A 861 53.56 27.14 -10.04
C PHE A 861 54.56 28.29 -10.10
N LEU A 862 54.86 28.87 -11.27
CA LEU A 862 55.87 29.94 -11.36
C LEU A 862 55.44 31.18 -10.56
N MET A 863 54.14 31.49 -10.57
CA MET A 863 53.57 32.55 -9.73
C MET A 863 53.51 32.16 -8.26
N GLY A 864 53.15 30.89 -7.96
CA GLY A 864 52.97 30.40 -6.59
C GLY A 864 54.26 30.21 -5.80
N VAL A 865 55.33 29.70 -6.43
CA VAL A 865 56.67 29.60 -5.79
C VAL A 865 57.38 30.96 -5.73
N GLY A 866 57.04 31.85 -6.67
CA GLY A 866 57.64 33.16 -6.84
C GLY A 866 58.97 33.13 -7.59
N VAL A 867 59.20 34.16 -8.40
CA VAL A 867 60.37 34.26 -9.32
C VAL A 867 61.71 34.07 -8.58
N GLY A 868 61.83 34.53 -7.33
CA GLY A 868 63.06 34.39 -6.53
C GLY A 868 63.40 32.98 -6.05
N ARG A 869 62.51 32.01 -6.26
CA ARG A 869 62.65 30.60 -5.85
C ARG A 869 62.68 29.62 -7.01
N VAL A 870 62.44 30.04 -8.26
CA VAL A 870 62.46 29.13 -9.43
C VAL A 870 63.79 28.36 -9.52
N ALA A 871 64.93 29.05 -9.31
CA ALA A 871 66.23 28.40 -9.26
C ALA A 871 66.42 27.43 -8.07
N ASP A 872 65.75 27.67 -6.94
CA ASP A 872 65.75 26.72 -5.81
C ASP A 872 64.98 25.45 -6.17
N VAL A 873 63.82 25.58 -6.82
CA VAL A 873 63.02 24.43 -7.25
C VAL A 873 63.80 23.57 -8.25
N ALA A 874 64.47 24.19 -9.23
CA ALA A 874 65.36 23.47 -10.15
C ALA A 874 66.46 22.70 -9.39
N ARG A 875 67.07 23.31 -8.36
CA ARG A 875 68.06 22.65 -7.50
C ARG A 875 67.46 21.48 -6.69
N TYR A 876 66.22 21.59 -6.22
CA TYR A 876 65.54 20.49 -5.53
C TYR A 876 65.25 19.32 -6.48
N LEU A 877 64.83 19.58 -7.71
CA LEU A 877 64.64 18.54 -8.72
C LEU A 877 65.96 17.84 -9.09
N GLN A 878 67.07 18.58 -9.16
CA GLN A 878 68.41 17.98 -9.32
C GLN A 878 68.78 17.07 -8.12
N ALA A 879 68.36 17.43 -6.90
CA ALA A 879 68.53 16.58 -5.72
C ALA A 879 67.68 15.31 -5.78
N VAL A 880 66.47 15.41 -6.31
CA VAL A 880 65.61 14.26 -6.59
C VAL A 880 66.26 13.33 -7.64
N ALA A 881 66.76 13.87 -8.75
CA ALA A 881 67.48 13.08 -9.76
C ALA A 881 68.66 12.33 -9.12
N ARG A 882 69.46 13.03 -8.30
CA ARG A 882 70.61 12.41 -7.61
C ARG A 882 70.20 11.33 -6.60
N ARG A 883 69.06 11.49 -5.94
CA ARG A 883 68.47 10.47 -5.06
C ARG A 883 68.12 9.22 -5.85
N LEU A 884 67.43 9.37 -6.99
CA LEU A 884 66.99 8.26 -7.84
C LEU A 884 68.18 7.46 -8.40
N GLU A 885 69.27 8.13 -8.79
CA GLU A 885 70.51 7.46 -9.22
C GLU A 885 71.16 6.62 -8.10
N ALA A 886 71.12 7.10 -6.85
CA ALA A 886 71.73 6.44 -5.71
C ALA A 886 70.85 5.33 -5.09
N LEU A 887 69.54 5.41 -5.32
CA LEU A 887 68.51 4.55 -4.71
C LEU A 887 68.79 3.04 -4.86
N PRO A 888 69.15 2.50 -6.05
CA PRO A 888 69.42 1.06 -6.19
C PRO A 888 70.62 0.57 -5.36
N GLY A 889 71.55 1.45 -5.01
CA GLY A 889 72.77 1.13 -4.27
C GLY A 889 72.59 1.07 -2.76
N ASN A 890 71.61 1.78 -2.19
CA ASN A 890 71.39 1.82 -0.74
C ASN A 890 69.93 2.12 -0.34
N PRO A 891 68.97 1.21 -0.66
CA PRO A 891 67.54 1.45 -0.44
C PRO A 891 67.15 1.57 1.04
N GLY A 892 67.86 0.87 1.95
CA GLY A 892 67.58 0.96 3.39
C GLY A 892 67.86 2.36 3.96
N ARG A 893 68.95 2.99 3.53
CA ARG A 893 69.28 4.37 3.94
C ARG A 893 68.28 5.39 3.38
N ASP A 894 67.79 5.16 2.16
CA ASP A 894 66.75 6.00 1.56
C ASP A 894 65.46 5.94 2.39
N ALA A 895 65.00 4.73 2.72
CA ALA A 895 63.81 4.50 3.55
C ALA A 895 63.93 5.18 4.94
N ASP A 896 65.09 5.07 5.60
CA ASP A 896 65.33 5.73 6.89
C ASP A 896 65.24 7.27 6.78
N HIS A 897 65.80 7.84 5.71
CA HIS A 897 65.72 9.28 5.47
C HIS A 897 64.29 9.72 5.13
N MET A 898 63.57 8.95 4.32
CA MET A 898 62.18 9.20 3.95
C MET A 898 61.27 9.22 5.18
N ALA A 899 61.39 8.23 6.08
CA ALA A 899 60.62 8.16 7.30
C ALA A 899 60.83 9.38 8.22
N ARG A 900 62.04 9.95 8.24
CA ARG A 900 62.35 11.17 9.00
C ARG A 900 61.67 12.39 8.41
N VAL A 901 61.62 12.50 7.09
CA VAL A 901 60.97 13.61 6.40
C VAL A 901 59.45 13.52 6.55
N HIS A 902 58.86 12.34 6.32
CA HIS A 902 57.40 12.11 6.45
C HIS A 902 56.87 12.45 7.83
N ARG A 903 57.63 12.21 8.89
CA ARG A 903 57.22 12.60 10.25
C ARG A 903 57.06 14.13 10.39
N LEU A 904 57.97 14.90 9.79
CA LEU A 904 57.93 16.35 9.84
C LEU A 904 56.86 16.91 8.89
N GLU A 905 56.68 16.29 7.72
CA GLU A 905 55.61 16.63 6.78
C GLU A 905 54.23 16.36 7.40
N ALA A 906 54.03 15.23 8.08
CA ALA A 906 52.75 14.93 8.74
C ALA A 906 52.40 15.96 9.83
N GLU A 907 53.39 16.45 10.58
CA GLU A 907 53.17 17.50 11.58
C GLU A 907 52.88 18.85 10.92
N TYR A 908 53.58 19.18 9.84
CA TYR A 908 53.31 20.36 9.03
C TYR A 908 51.89 20.32 8.45
N ASP A 909 51.47 19.21 7.86
CA ASP A 909 50.14 19.03 7.25
C ASP A 909 49.03 19.12 8.31
N ARG A 910 49.25 18.59 9.52
CA ARG A 910 48.33 18.74 10.66
C ARG A 910 48.11 20.21 11.00
N LEU A 911 49.19 20.99 11.12
CA LEU A 911 49.10 22.41 11.44
C LEU A 911 48.52 23.21 10.28
N ALA A 912 48.87 22.89 9.04
CA ALA A 912 48.34 23.53 7.84
C ALA A 912 46.82 23.29 7.66
N ALA A 913 46.28 22.19 8.20
CA ALA A 913 44.84 21.94 8.23
C ALA A 913 44.10 22.77 9.29
N LEU A 914 44.80 23.24 10.34
CA LEU A 914 44.24 23.95 11.48
C LEU A 914 44.46 25.46 11.40
N LEU A 915 45.52 25.90 10.71
CA LEU A 915 45.97 27.28 10.66
C LEU A 915 45.96 27.79 9.22
N PRO A 916 45.57 29.06 8.99
CA PRO A 916 45.68 29.66 7.68
C PRO A 916 47.14 29.72 7.23
N ALA A 917 47.37 29.71 5.91
CA ALA A 917 48.71 29.88 5.35
C ALA A 917 49.33 31.20 5.82
N SER A 918 50.57 31.15 6.29
CA SER A 918 51.31 32.28 6.82
C SER A 918 52.73 32.31 6.21
N PRO A 919 53.42 33.46 6.22
CA PRO A 919 54.83 33.52 5.83
C PRO A 919 55.70 32.51 6.59
N GLU A 920 55.38 32.26 7.85
CA GLU A 920 56.03 31.29 8.72
C GLU A 920 55.76 29.85 8.28
N SER A 921 54.51 29.49 7.94
CA SER A 921 54.19 28.15 7.43
C SER A 921 54.84 27.90 6.07
N ILE A 922 54.82 28.87 5.16
CA ILE A 922 55.51 28.80 3.86
C ILE A 922 57.02 28.63 4.05
N ALA A 923 57.62 29.33 5.02
CA ALA A 923 59.04 29.18 5.32
C ALA A 923 59.39 27.76 5.81
N ILE A 924 58.51 27.11 6.57
CA ILE A 924 58.69 25.72 7.03
C ILE A 924 58.61 24.75 5.85
N ALA A 925 57.67 24.93 4.92
CA ALA A 925 57.60 24.13 3.70
C ALA A 925 58.94 24.15 2.93
N TRP A 926 59.54 25.34 2.76
CA TRP A 926 60.87 25.44 2.14
C TRP A 926 61.99 24.79 2.97
N MET A 927 61.90 24.81 4.30
CA MET A 927 62.86 24.11 5.16
C MET A 927 62.77 22.59 5.00
N LEU A 928 61.59 22.03 4.75
CA LEU A 928 61.42 20.60 4.46
C LEU A 928 62.14 20.20 3.16
N GLU A 929 62.04 21.02 2.11
CA GLU A 929 62.76 20.80 0.85
C GLU A 929 64.28 20.90 1.03
N GLU A 930 64.76 21.86 1.82
CA GLU A 930 66.19 21.94 2.15
C GLU A 930 66.66 20.72 2.97
N LEU A 931 65.82 20.19 3.86
CA LEU A 931 66.13 18.97 4.60
C LEU A 931 66.26 17.78 3.65
N ARG A 932 65.34 17.63 2.68
CA ARG A 932 65.40 16.60 1.64
C ARG A 932 66.73 16.67 0.86
N VAL A 933 67.17 17.86 0.44
CA VAL A 933 68.51 18.03 -0.17
C VAL A 933 69.63 17.56 0.76
N SER A 934 69.59 17.93 2.05
CA SER A 934 70.63 17.58 3.02
C SER A 934 70.73 16.08 3.33
N LEU A 935 69.62 15.35 3.18
CA LEU A 935 69.55 13.91 3.45
C LEU A 935 69.87 13.07 2.21
N PHE A 936 69.31 13.45 1.06
CA PHE A 936 69.35 12.63 -0.15
C PHE A 936 70.45 13.03 -1.14
N ALA A 937 70.87 14.30 -1.17
CA ALA A 937 71.82 14.82 -2.17
C ALA A 937 72.80 15.85 -1.58
N GLN A 938 73.58 15.45 -0.56
CA GLN A 938 74.51 16.34 0.15
C GLN A 938 75.48 17.12 -0.73
N ALA A 939 75.86 16.57 -1.89
CA ALA A 939 76.79 17.21 -2.83
C ALA A 939 76.21 18.45 -3.54
N ILE A 940 74.88 18.59 -3.60
CA ILE A 940 74.20 19.73 -4.26
C ILE A 940 74.20 20.98 -3.39
N GLY A 941 74.21 20.80 -2.07
CA GLY A 941 74.24 21.90 -1.10
C GLY A 941 72.87 22.56 -0.85
N THR A 942 72.71 23.07 0.37
CA THR A 942 71.48 23.74 0.85
C THR A 942 71.65 25.26 0.85
N ARG A 943 70.57 26.02 0.64
CA ARG A 943 70.61 27.51 0.64
C ARG A 943 70.87 28.08 2.04
N GLY A 944 70.55 27.31 3.08
CA GLY A 944 70.77 27.68 4.48
C GLY A 944 70.92 26.46 5.40
N LYS A 945 71.31 26.70 6.66
CA LYS A 945 71.44 25.63 7.65
C LYS A 945 70.07 25.05 7.99
N VAL A 946 69.88 23.77 7.70
CA VAL A 946 68.66 23.01 7.99
C VAL A 946 68.99 21.76 8.80
N SER A 947 68.10 21.40 9.73
CA SER A 947 68.17 20.18 10.52
C SER A 947 66.80 19.86 11.11
N GLU A 948 66.53 18.59 11.38
CA GLU A 948 65.28 18.12 12.00
C GLU A 948 64.91 18.88 13.29
N PRO A 949 65.82 19.12 14.27
CA PRO A 949 65.49 19.93 15.45
C PRO A 949 65.12 21.39 15.14
N ARG A 950 65.61 21.96 14.03
CA ARG A 950 65.29 23.34 13.64
C ARG A 950 63.90 23.43 13.03
N ILE A 951 63.46 22.42 12.28
CA ILE A 951 62.11 22.34 11.73
C ILE A 951 61.10 22.10 12.85
N LEU A 952 61.37 21.18 13.78
CA LEU A 952 60.49 20.94 14.93
C LEU A 952 60.28 22.20 15.80
N ARG A 953 61.32 23.02 16.00
CA ARG A 953 61.15 24.31 16.71
C ARG A 953 60.32 25.31 15.93
N ALA A 954 60.43 25.32 14.60
CA ALA A 954 59.63 26.21 13.77
C ALA A 954 58.16 25.76 13.75
N LEU A 955 57.89 24.46 13.70
CA LEU A 955 56.54 23.89 13.82
C LEU A 955 55.92 24.19 15.18
N ALA A 956 56.65 24.00 16.28
CA ALA A 956 56.17 24.35 17.61
C ALA A 956 55.87 25.85 17.77
N ALA A 957 56.70 26.72 17.18
CA ALA A 957 56.47 28.16 17.20
C ALA A 957 55.32 28.62 16.27
N LEU A 958 54.91 27.78 15.31
CA LEU A 958 53.73 28.02 14.48
C LEU A 958 52.44 27.58 15.21
N GLU A 959 52.54 26.60 16.11
CA GLU A 959 51.43 26.08 16.93
C GLU A 959 51.12 26.95 18.16
N GLU A 960 52.13 27.63 18.72
CA GLU A 960 52.01 28.66 19.77
C GLU A 960 51.44 29.98 19.23
#